data_AF-A0A7X7QZ83-F1
#
_entry.id   AF-A0A7X7QZ83-F1
#
_cell.length_a   1.000
_cell.length_b   1.000
_cell.length_c   1.000
_cell.angle_alpha   90.00
_cell.angle_beta   90.00
_cell.angle_gamma   90.00
#
_symmetry.space_group_name_H-M   'P 1'
#
loop_
_entity.id
_entity.type
_entity.pdbx_description
1 polymer ?
#
loop_
_entity_poly.entity_id
_entity_poly.type
_entity_poly.pdbx_seq_one_letter_code
_entity_poly.pdbx_strand_id
1 'polypeptide(L)'
;MARLACVALAFCAPAVAAEECGTVEFSSPAYQCMEPTAVGTTTNVTITVNRANGSSGAVSVAYCCWTADGLDTAEGYQSASSPSGTVYYYRDVQSARVHASGRLQWSDGETAPKTFNVPLTADAWRLYTNATIAMPRIEGTKTVSIALANPGGGVMVGAQSSARIEILDAQAPPSGVLHFSRPRFFGGEKTGNAVVTVKRTCGSAGIVSARYTVNNFIPPNMPGATNLPKAAPGTDYVVVTGTLLWADGDAGDKEFVVPVNDDSSAEGPELANLALFSSSGAPLGTWTNAVLTLVDDDKDLADVAVCNMPSTQVRIWNPQNVPVLRGMFVYMAGSGGDSRWMANWKSDWKAICKEWGFAFMGTMVGTFVQSSSGPAGIGDFLDIMRESGEYIGRPELANAPVIFTGYSLGGLYSAYSSMALPERTVGWAGYMGGWSLSPPYDCLKNVPCLFIAGQKDNNSIVGAPLLRNMFLTWRTNGCPAAYAVSWGVAHKDDEGQSYETALLYLNEVLKYRYPTNQFPGAEPGQTVRLNPVDMSNGWFGITTVYNAPVWDLKIAPATNFLADPATASWMPSEAAARYYRAFTTVYSSYYPNNFPAVKPFQSPPSITPPAAFAIYTQPATVDITMDYRVFAAIPWANFYFEAAQIASLTVSPWAVSLSLSNMPGGPYGITCEVNDGLTTRKHGLQLFTVQTPDPPRSPSRLSAGSISNGVVLLSWQDNANNETGMKVARRALDEGAWTNVAALAAGATSWTDMDAAQDGVHAYRVCAFNDAGDSGWCDERLVAAAANTWSGNAGNASWDTAANWLGAALPDAGAAVVFPEKGALAPYSSGGHVMIGEDIEVTGITFMNRRMPTGDITISSTGGASVVFGPGGRIDKPSGDANEVNACGVRIGVGGLRCSIAGGSVAFNGAITETAPAGIVKDGAGILALGGIGAYQGGTIVSNGVLMVNNAMESACGPGPVAIAVKGILGGSGYVAGIVSNEGVIAPGTSTGTLRVAALVLAPSSRANFEIGEPEKGWDRIVVDGDMTLDGTVNITNLSDEALGTYTLFSCGGALVNNGLALGAVPPALYVELLTNQIDSIQVKLTPEPGCVALAAGLLALAPRRGRQRP
;
A
#
# COMPACT_ATOMS: atom_id res chain seq x y z
N MET A 1 48.54 -38.49 -26.57
CA MET A 1 49.70 -37.92 -25.84
C MET A 1 50.47 -37.02 -26.80
N ALA A 2 50.94 -35.86 -26.32
CA ALA A 2 51.55 -34.75 -27.06
C ALA A 2 50.59 -33.84 -27.87
N ARG A 3 49.85 -32.96 -27.15
CA ARG A 3 49.45 -31.57 -27.57
C ARG A 3 48.63 -30.85 -26.47
N LEU A 4 49.12 -30.87 -25.24
CA LEU A 4 48.53 -30.13 -24.10
C LEU A 4 49.65 -29.79 -23.10
N ALA A 5 50.57 -28.92 -23.53
CA ALA A 5 51.59 -28.30 -22.68
C ALA A 5 52.24 -27.14 -23.46
N CYS A 6 51.50 -26.03 -23.67
CA CYS A 6 52.05 -24.73 -24.08
C CYS A 6 50.93 -23.66 -24.14
N VAL A 7 50.32 -23.30 -23.00
CA VAL A 7 49.81 -21.93 -22.70
C VAL A 7 49.67 -21.82 -21.18
N ALA A 8 50.79 -21.93 -20.46
CA ALA A 8 50.88 -21.57 -19.05
C ALA A 8 52.22 -20.88 -18.90
N LEU A 9 52.25 -19.57 -19.19
CA LEU A 9 53.29 -18.56 -18.93
C LEU A 9 53.07 -17.39 -19.92
N ALA A 10 51.93 -16.71 -19.82
CA ALA A 10 51.90 -15.29 -20.10
C ALA A 10 52.07 -14.61 -18.74
N PHE A 11 53.23 -13.98 -18.57
CA PHE A 11 53.65 -13.27 -17.37
C PHE A 11 52.51 -12.40 -16.82
N CYS A 12 51.94 -12.81 -15.69
CA CYS A 12 51.37 -11.85 -14.76
C CYS A 12 52.59 -11.14 -14.18
N ALA A 13 52.96 -9.99 -14.76
CA ALA A 13 53.75 -9.03 -14.00
C ALA A 13 53.04 -8.87 -12.65
N PRO A 14 53.75 -8.88 -11.50
CA PRO A 14 53.12 -8.61 -10.23
C PRO A 14 52.29 -7.34 -10.40
N ALA A 15 51.04 -7.37 -9.95
CA ALA A 15 50.20 -6.17 -9.95
C ALA A 15 50.99 -5.10 -9.20
N VAL A 16 51.56 -4.17 -9.96
CA VAL A 16 52.29 -3.01 -9.46
C VAL A 16 51.37 -2.36 -8.43
N ALA A 17 51.87 -2.14 -7.22
CA ALA A 17 51.04 -1.59 -6.15
C ALA A 17 50.44 -0.27 -6.64
N ALA A 18 49.19 0.05 -6.27
CA ALA A 18 48.52 1.27 -6.76
C ALA A 18 49.34 2.55 -6.48
N GLU A 19 50.14 2.54 -5.41
CA GLU A 19 51.08 3.61 -5.05
C GLU A 19 52.24 3.77 -6.04
N GLU A 20 52.69 2.69 -6.70
CA GLU A 20 53.76 2.74 -7.71
C GLU A 20 53.24 3.20 -9.09
N CYS A 21 51.95 2.98 -9.37
CA CYS A 21 51.29 3.41 -10.61
C CYS A 21 51.00 4.92 -10.67
N GLY A 22 50.85 5.55 -9.51
CA GLY A 22 50.61 6.98 -9.34
C GLY A 22 49.14 7.40 -9.37
N THR A 23 48.93 8.72 -9.43
CA THR A 23 47.63 9.39 -9.46
C THR A 23 47.44 10.15 -10.77
N VAL A 24 46.21 10.22 -11.27
CA VAL A 24 45.82 11.09 -12.40
C VAL A 24 44.76 12.08 -12.00
N GLU A 25 44.93 13.34 -12.39
CA GLU A 25 44.03 14.44 -11.98
C GLU A 25 44.06 15.58 -12.99
N PHE A 26 43.00 16.39 -13.01
CA PHE A 26 42.99 17.61 -13.82
C PHE A 26 44.05 18.58 -13.31
N SER A 27 44.70 19.29 -14.23
CA SER A 27 45.71 20.29 -13.88
C SER A 27 45.12 21.52 -13.17
N SER A 28 43.80 21.72 -13.27
CA SER A 28 43.08 22.85 -12.69
C SER A 28 41.64 22.45 -12.34
N PRO A 29 41.07 22.99 -11.25
CA PRO A 29 39.64 22.85 -10.95
C PRO A 29 38.73 23.60 -11.94
N ALA A 30 39.30 24.53 -12.72
CA ALA A 30 38.56 25.35 -13.67
C ALA A 30 39.37 25.66 -14.93
N TYR A 31 38.69 25.68 -16.06
CA TYR A 31 39.20 26.13 -17.35
C TYR A 31 38.30 27.25 -17.85
N GLN A 32 38.87 28.26 -18.50
CA GLN A 32 38.10 29.39 -19.03
C GLN A 32 38.24 29.46 -20.54
N CYS A 33 37.17 29.89 -21.19
CA CYS A 33 37.15 30.11 -22.62
C CYS A 33 36.14 31.19 -22.98
N MET A 34 36.43 31.97 -24.02
CA MET A 34 35.45 32.88 -24.58
C MET A 34 34.48 32.13 -25.48
N GLU A 35 33.20 32.47 -25.36
CA GLU A 35 32.18 32.01 -26.30
C GLU A 35 32.51 32.48 -27.73
N PRO A 36 32.34 31.64 -28.76
CA PRO A 36 32.60 32.04 -30.14
C PRO A 36 31.57 33.11 -30.58
N THR A 37 32.05 34.22 -31.14
CA THR A 37 31.21 35.40 -31.49
C THR A 37 30.36 35.24 -32.75
N ALA A 38 30.61 34.20 -33.56
CA ALA A 38 29.93 33.98 -34.84
C ALA A 38 29.14 32.67 -34.84
N VAL A 39 27.83 32.76 -35.08
CA VAL A 39 26.92 31.62 -35.24
C VAL A 39 27.53 30.59 -36.22
N GLY A 40 27.65 29.34 -35.79
CA GLY A 40 28.24 28.25 -36.59
C GLY A 40 29.76 28.11 -36.53
N THR A 41 30.45 28.89 -35.70
CA THR A 41 31.89 28.70 -35.40
C THR A 41 32.12 27.87 -34.14
N THR A 42 33.28 27.21 -34.06
CA THR A 42 33.67 26.38 -32.91
C THR A 42 34.98 26.87 -32.31
N THR A 43 35.02 27.02 -30.98
CA THR A 43 36.25 27.26 -30.20
C THR A 43 36.55 25.99 -29.39
N ASN A 44 37.82 25.58 -29.31
CA ASN A 44 38.22 24.43 -28.50
C ASN A 44 38.82 24.90 -27.17
N VAL A 45 38.40 24.27 -26.07
CA VAL A 45 39.07 24.39 -24.78
C VAL A 45 40.00 23.19 -24.60
N THR A 46 41.29 23.45 -24.42
CA THR A 46 42.27 22.40 -24.16
C THR A 46 42.31 22.10 -22.68
N ILE A 47 41.95 20.86 -22.33
CA ILE A 47 41.99 20.34 -20.97
C ILE A 47 43.26 19.54 -20.78
N THR A 48 43.93 19.72 -19.64
CA THR A 48 45.18 19.04 -19.31
C THR A 48 44.98 18.12 -18.10
N VAL A 49 45.45 16.88 -18.22
CA VAL A 49 45.41 15.86 -17.17
C VAL A 49 46.84 15.45 -16.84
N ASN A 50 47.19 15.58 -15.57
CA ASN A 50 48.51 15.26 -15.04
C ASN A 50 48.54 13.82 -14.53
N ARG A 51 49.68 13.16 -14.68
CA ARG A 51 50.02 11.93 -13.96
C ARG A 51 51.12 12.27 -12.94
N ALA A 52 50.89 11.98 -11.67
CA ALA A 52 51.78 12.32 -10.57
C ALA A 52 52.02 11.11 -9.64
N ASN A 53 52.97 11.22 -8.72
CA ASN A 53 53.19 10.28 -7.61
C ASN A 53 53.39 8.80 -7.99
N GLY A 54 53.79 8.52 -9.23
CA GLY A 54 54.11 7.19 -9.72
C GLY A 54 54.16 7.14 -11.25
N SER A 55 54.98 6.26 -11.79
CA SER A 55 55.19 6.12 -13.24
C SER A 55 55.20 4.67 -13.71
N SER A 56 55.11 3.70 -12.80
CA SER A 56 55.21 2.29 -13.11
C SER A 56 53.92 1.75 -13.74
N GLY A 57 54.07 0.88 -14.72
CA GLY A 57 52.98 0.29 -15.48
C GLY A 57 52.32 1.25 -16.49
N ALA A 58 51.76 0.65 -17.54
CA ALA A 58 50.89 1.35 -18.47
C ALA A 58 49.53 1.62 -17.79
N VAL A 59 49.08 2.88 -17.81
CA VAL A 59 47.87 3.33 -17.13
C VAL A 59 46.95 4.08 -18.07
N SER A 60 45.68 4.16 -17.71
CA SER A 60 44.71 4.91 -18.52
C SER A 60 43.54 5.42 -17.70
N VAL A 61 42.90 6.49 -18.16
CA VAL A 61 41.71 7.06 -17.52
C VAL A 61 40.74 7.52 -18.60
N ALA A 62 39.45 7.24 -18.39
CA ALA A 62 38.40 7.80 -19.22
C ALA A 62 38.12 9.24 -18.79
N TYR A 63 37.75 10.10 -19.74
CA TYR A 63 37.21 11.42 -19.45
C TYR A 63 35.85 11.58 -20.12
N CYS A 64 35.03 12.43 -19.52
CA CYS A 64 33.73 12.80 -20.03
C CYS A 64 33.48 14.28 -19.74
N CYS A 65 32.90 14.99 -20.70
CA CYS A 65 32.27 16.28 -20.47
C CYS A 65 30.77 16.20 -20.70
N TRP A 66 30.04 17.05 -19.98
CA TRP A 66 28.60 17.20 -20.13
C TRP A 66 28.22 18.64 -19.81
N THR A 67 27.24 19.16 -20.54
CA THR A 67 26.70 20.49 -20.28
C THR A 67 25.82 20.46 -19.04
N ALA A 68 25.91 21.51 -18.23
CA ALA A 68 24.97 21.73 -17.15
C ALA A 68 23.55 21.87 -17.73
N ASP A 69 23.38 22.53 -18.86
CA ASP A 69 22.08 22.90 -19.38
C ASP A 69 21.19 21.67 -19.67
N GLY A 70 20.32 21.33 -18.71
CA GLY A 70 19.28 20.36 -18.92
C GLY A 70 18.40 20.87 -20.05
N LEU A 71 18.40 20.16 -21.18
CA LEU A 71 17.33 20.20 -22.19
C LEU A 71 17.31 21.51 -23.00
N ASP A 72 17.83 21.56 -24.23
CA ASP A 72 17.20 21.09 -25.49
C ASP A 72 15.68 20.73 -25.50
N THR A 73 14.93 20.84 -24.41
CA THR A 73 13.47 20.62 -24.36
C THR A 73 12.82 21.37 -23.18
N ALA A 74 12.88 22.69 -23.20
CA ALA A 74 11.72 23.49 -22.81
C ALA A 74 11.65 24.67 -23.76
N GLU A 75 10.55 24.74 -24.49
CA GLU A 75 10.10 25.90 -25.24
C GLU A 75 9.84 27.08 -24.28
N GLY A 76 10.93 27.62 -23.72
CA GLY A 76 10.90 28.76 -22.82
C GLY A 76 10.66 30.02 -23.62
N TYR A 77 9.38 30.34 -23.85
CA TYR A 77 8.96 31.67 -24.24
C TYR A 77 9.41 32.67 -23.16
N GLN A 78 10.53 33.37 -23.38
CA GLN A 78 10.80 34.60 -22.62
C GLN A 78 10.12 35.77 -23.33
N SER A 79 9.21 36.44 -22.62
CA SER A 79 8.65 37.71 -23.03
C SER A 79 9.54 38.84 -22.50
N ALA A 80 10.10 39.63 -23.39
CA ALA A 80 10.61 40.96 -23.03
C ALA A 80 9.55 41.99 -23.41
N SER A 81 9.09 42.79 -22.45
CA SER A 81 8.25 43.94 -22.74
C SER A 81 9.12 45.09 -23.24
N SER A 82 8.88 45.50 -24.49
CA SER A 82 9.32 46.82 -24.97
C SER A 82 8.54 47.92 -24.22
N PRO A 83 9.12 49.12 -24.02
CA PRO A 83 8.40 50.32 -23.55
C PRO A 83 7.15 50.66 -24.40
N SER A 84 7.03 50.10 -25.60
CA SER A 84 5.89 50.26 -26.52
C SER A 84 4.77 49.21 -26.35
N GLY A 85 4.86 48.29 -25.38
CA GLY A 85 3.82 47.27 -25.13
C GLY A 85 3.80 46.09 -26.11
N THR A 86 4.71 46.03 -27.07
CA THR A 86 4.86 44.89 -27.97
C THR A 86 5.63 43.77 -27.27
N VAL A 87 5.00 42.60 -27.14
CA VAL A 87 5.61 41.39 -26.56
C VAL A 87 6.39 40.67 -27.65
N TYR A 88 7.71 40.60 -27.52
CA TYR A 88 8.54 39.75 -28.36
C TYR A 88 8.74 38.40 -27.68
N TYR A 89 8.53 37.36 -28.46
CA TYR A 89 8.80 36.00 -28.05
C TYR A 89 10.10 35.54 -28.70
N TYR A 90 10.99 34.97 -27.91
CA TYR A 90 12.28 34.54 -28.39
C TYR A 90 12.48 33.04 -28.17
N ARG A 91 13.20 32.38 -29.09
CA ARG A 91 13.53 30.95 -29.02
C ARG A 91 15.06 30.79 -29.14
N ASP A 92 15.69 30.24 -28.10
CA ASP A 92 17.05 29.69 -28.21
C ASP A 92 16.94 28.43 -29.07
N VAL A 93 17.69 28.39 -30.18
CA VAL A 93 17.60 27.29 -31.15
C VAL A 93 18.87 26.45 -31.21
N GLN A 94 19.96 26.84 -30.53
CA GLN A 94 21.22 26.09 -30.51
C GLN A 94 22.03 26.43 -29.24
N SER A 95 21.65 25.89 -28.08
CA SER A 95 22.56 25.90 -26.92
C SER A 95 23.82 25.09 -27.24
N ALA A 96 24.99 25.55 -26.81
CA ALA A 96 26.28 24.96 -27.18
C ALA A 96 26.32 23.44 -26.88
N ARG A 97 26.37 22.59 -27.91
CA ARG A 97 26.47 21.13 -27.72
C ARG A 97 27.91 20.78 -27.38
N VAL A 98 28.17 20.45 -26.12
CA VAL A 98 29.52 20.11 -25.64
C VAL A 98 29.59 18.66 -25.22
N HIS A 99 29.88 17.76 -26.17
CA HIS A 99 30.11 16.34 -25.91
C HIS A 99 31.54 15.96 -26.33
N ALA A 100 32.36 15.58 -25.36
CA ALA A 100 33.71 15.08 -25.52
C ALA A 100 33.93 13.97 -24.50
N SER A 101 34.24 12.78 -24.98
CA SER A 101 34.65 11.67 -24.15
C SER A 101 35.75 10.89 -24.85
N GLY A 102 36.51 10.17 -24.06
CA GLY A 102 37.57 9.32 -24.58
C GLY A 102 38.38 8.72 -23.46
N ARG A 103 39.51 8.11 -23.83
CA ARG A 103 40.45 7.51 -22.89
C ARG A 103 41.84 8.08 -23.13
N LEU A 104 42.42 8.65 -22.08
CA LEU A 104 43.83 9.00 -22.06
C LEU A 104 44.64 7.79 -21.61
N GLN A 105 45.81 7.60 -22.21
CA GLN A 105 46.70 6.48 -21.93
C GLN A 105 48.13 7.00 -21.74
N TRP A 106 48.78 6.46 -20.73
CA TRP A 106 50.22 6.63 -20.48
C TRP A 106 50.88 5.26 -20.57
N SER A 107 51.98 5.20 -21.29
CA SER A 107 52.83 4.01 -21.31
C SER A 107 53.55 3.83 -19.97
N ASP A 108 54.14 2.66 -19.76
CA ASP A 108 55.02 2.44 -18.61
C ASP A 108 56.17 3.45 -18.59
N GLY A 109 56.41 4.09 -17.44
CA GLY A 109 57.37 5.17 -17.24
C GLY A 109 56.93 6.56 -17.72
N GLU A 110 55.82 6.69 -18.45
CA GLU A 110 55.37 7.97 -19.01
C GLU A 110 54.63 8.82 -17.97
N THR A 111 55.15 10.03 -17.70
CA THR A 111 54.56 11.00 -16.74
C THR A 111 54.13 12.32 -17.38
N ALA A 112 54.40 12.51 -18.67
CA ALA A 112 54.03 13.74 -19.37
C ALA A 112 52.52 13.98 -19.33
N PRO A 113 52.05 15.21 -19.07
CA PRO A 113 50.62 15.53 -19.09
C PRO A 113 49.99 15.19 -20.44
N LYS A 114 48.75 14.71 -20.40
CA LYS A 114 47.95 14.45 -21.61
C LYS A 114 46.88 15.51 -21.74
N THR A 115 46.55 15.84 -22.98
CA THR A 115 45.53 16.87 -23.28
C THR A 115 44.44 16.32 -24.16
N PHE A 116 43.23 16.84 -24.00
CA PHE A 116 42.13 16.66 -24.94
C PHE A 116 41.42 17.98 -25.17
N ASN A 117 40.71 18.09 -26.30
CA ASN A 117 39.96 19.28 -26.65
C ASN A 117 38.47 19.07 -26.41
N VAL A 118 37.83 20.08 -25.83
CA VAL A 118 36.39 20.18 -25.67
C VAL A 118 35.86 21.23 -26.65
N PRO A 119 35.09 20.86 -27.68
CA PRO A 119 34.57 21.80 -28.66
C PRO A 119 33.36 22.57 -28.12
N LEU A 120 33.35 23.89 -28.33
CA LEU A 120 32.26 24.80 -27.97
C LEU A 120 31.73 25.47 -29.23
N THR A 121 30.43 25.40 -29.47
CA THR A 121 29.77 26.07 -30.61
C THR A 121 29.11 27.36 -30.16
N ALA A 122 29.13 28.40 -31.02
CA ALA A 122 28.37 29.63 -30.79
C ALA A 122 26.86 29.32 -30.66
N ASP A 123 26.19 30.03 -29.76
CA ASP A 123 24.74 30.02 -29.66
C ASP A 123 24.08 30.88 -30.75
N ALA A 124 22.78 30.70 -30.96
CA ALA A 124 22.01 31.48 -31.93
C ALA A 124 20.57 31.70 -31.50
N TRP A 125 20.11 32.96 -31.54
CA TRP A 125 18.73 33.35 -31.27
C TRP A 125 17.89 33.48 -32.55
N ARG A 126 16.66 32.94 -32.57
CA ARG A 126 15.68 33.17 -33.66
C ARG A 126 14.52 34.06 -33.19
N LEU A 127 14.20 35.08 -33.98
CA LEU A 127 12.92 35.81 -33.90
C LEU A 127 11.82 35.01 -34.62
N TYR A 128 10.57 35.05 -34.14
CA TYR A 128 9.43 34.37 -34.76
C TYR A 128 8.99 34.93 -36.13
N THR A 129 9.62 36.00 -36.60
CA THR A 129 9.54 36.41 -38.01
C THR A 129 10.74 35.83 -38.72
N ASN A 130 10.60 35.28 -39.94
CA ASN A 130 11.63 34.63 -40.78
C ASN A 130 12.96 35.39 -41.05
N ALA A 131 13.33 36.40 -40.25
CA ALA A 131 14.61 37.08 -40.24
C ALA A 131 15.43 36.69 -39.00
N THR A 132 16.61 36.12 -39.24
CA THR A 132 17.66 35.97 -38.23
C THR A 132 18.16 37.36 -37.84
N ILE A 133 17.85 37.84 -36.64
CA ILE A 133 18.42 39.07 -36.10
C ILE A 133 19.27 38.68 -34.90
N ALA A 134 20.59 38.82 -35.03
CA ALA A 134 21.50 38.76 -33.90
C ALA A 134 21.23 39.99 -33.01
N MET A 135 20.73 39.77 -31.79
CA MET A 135 20.67 40.81 -30.78
C MET A 135 21.64 40.44 -29.64
N PRO A 136 22.66 41.27 -29.36
CA PRO A 136 23.62 40.99 -28.31
C PRO A 136 22.93 41.13 -26.95
N ARG A 137 22.78 40.03 -26.22
CA ARG A 137 22.45 40.04 -24.79
C ARG A 137 23.68 39.56 -24.03
N ILE A 138 23.93 40.14 -22.85
CA ILE A 138 24.90 39.58 -21.90
C ILE A 138 24.20 38.42 -21.18
N GLU A 139 24.62 37.20 -21.46
CA GLU A 139 23.99 35.96 -20.95
C GLU A 139 24.61 35.48 -19.63
N GLY A 140 25.74 36.08 -19.24
CA GLY A 140 26.51 35.67 -18.08
C GLY A 140 27.36 34.42 -18.38
N THR A 141 28.17 34.01 -17.41
CA THR A 141 29.07 32.85 -17.55
C THR A 141 28.27 31.55 -17.55
N LYS A 142 28.42 30.72 -18.59
CA LYS A 142 27.88 29.35 -18.66
C LYS A 142 28.93 28.35 -18.15
N THR A 143 28.52 27.17 -17.67
CA THR A 143 29.47 26.15 -17.17
C THR A 143 29.27 24.77 -17.77
N VAL A 144 30.37 24.10 -18.12
CA VAL A 144 30.40 22.69 -18.56
C VAL A 144 31.22 21.92 -17.55
N SER A 145 30.74 20.77 -17.09
CA SER A 145 31.49 19.96 -16.13
C SER A 145 32.25 18.84 -16.85
N ILE A 146 33.39 18.47 -16.29
CA ILE A 146 34.26 17.40 -16.76
C ILE A 146 34.70 16.50 -15.60
N ALA A 147 34.78 15.19 -15.84
CA ALA A 147 35.20 14.20 -14.84
C ALA A 147 36.13 13.14 -15.43
N LEU A 148 36.96 12.57 -14.56
CA LEU A 148 37.82 11.42 -14.81
C LEU A 148 37.18 10.16 -14.24
N ALA A 149 37.24 9.06 -14.99
CA ALA A 149 36.58 7.81 -14.62
C ALA A 149 37.37 6.58 -15.08
N ASN A 150 37.01 5.42 -14.56
CA ASN A 150 37.46 4.11 -15.05
C ASN A 150 38.98 3.99 -15.21
N PRO A 151 39.75 4.30 -14.13
CA PRO A 151 41.20 4.17 -14.15
C PRO A 151 41.60 2.72 -14.41
N GLY A 152 42.55 2.51 -15.32
CA GLY A 152 43.10 1.22 -15.70
C GLY A 152 44.59 1.14 -15.37
N GLY A 153 45.11 -0.08 -15.20
CA GLY A 153 46.53 -0.31 -14.95
C GLY A 153 46.98 0.00 -13.52
N GLY A 154 46.07 0.06 -12.55
CA GLY A 154 46.40 0.26 -11.13
C GLY A 154 46.47 1.73 -10.67
N VAL A 155 46.43 2.70 -11.59
CA VAL A 155 46.43 4.13 -11.28
C VAL A 155 45.21 4.55 -10.45
N MET A 156 45.38 5.57 -9.62
CA MET A 156 44.31 6.19 -8.83
C MET A 156 43.87 7.51 -9.46
N VAL A 157 42.61 7.90 -9.25
CA VAL A 157 42.17 9.27 -9.57
C VAL A 157 42.50 10.15 -8.37
N GLY A 158 43.19 11.27 -8.61
CA GLY A 158 43.60 12.23 -7.58
C GLY A 158 42.46 13.10 -7.06
N ALA A 159 42.79 14.04 -6.19
CA ALA A 159 41.81 14.92 -5.54
C ALA A 159 41.04 15.78 -6.56
N GLN A 160 41.70 16.20 -7.65
CA GLN A 160 41.06 16.93 -8.74
C GLN A 160 40.49 15.97 -9.81
N SER A 161 39.53 15.13 -9.40
CA SER A 161 38.85 14.15 -10.28
C SER A 161 37.80 14.76 -11.20
N SER A 162 37.34 15.96 -10.87
CA SER A 162 36.37 16.74 -11.64
C SER A 162 36.87 18.17 -11.83
N ALA A 163 36.39 18.86 -12.87
CA ALA A 163 36.65 20.27 -13.10
C ALA A 163 35.48 20.89 -13.86
N ARG A 164 35.48 22.23 -13.97
CA ARG A 164 34.50 22.97 -14.77
C ARG A 164 35.17 23.77 -15.88
N ILE A 165 34.45 24.00 -16.95
CA ILE A 165 34.78 24.95 -18.01
C ILE A 165 33.81 26.11 -17.86
N GLU A 166 34.34 27.29 -17.59
CA GLU A 166 33.61 28.56 -17.55
C GLU A 166 33.64 29.18 -18.94
N ILE A 167 32.47 29.18 -19.60
CA ILE A 167 32.25 29.82 -20.89
C ILE A 167 31.91 31.28 -20.60
N LEU A 168 32.89 32.14 -20.87
CA LEU A 168 32.79 33.58 -20.68
C LEU A 168 32.08 34.20 -21.88
N ASP A 169 31.08 35.02 -21.59
CA ASP A 169 30.36 35.78 -22.61
C ASP A 169 31.34 36.66 -23.40
N ALA A 170 31.23 36.63 -24.73
CA ALA A 170 32.08 37.40 -25.63
C ALA A 170 32.01 38.93 -25.43
N GLN A 171 31.03 39.43 -24.67
CA GLN A 171 30.84 40.86 -24.37
C GLN A 171 31.31 41.27 -22.96
N ALA A 172 31.87 40.36 -22.15
CA ALA A 172 32.34 40.67 -20.80
C ALA A 172 33.49 41.70 -20.77
N PRO A 173 33.56 42.59 -19.75
CA PRO A 173 34.59 43.62 -19.69
C PRO A 173 35.98 42.99 -19.60
N PRO A 174 36.97 43.44 -20.40
CA PRO A 174 38.33 42.89 -20.40
C PRO A 174 39.00 42.91 -19.02
N SER A 175 38.57 43.82 -18.13
CA SER A 175 39.06 43.93 -16.77
C SER A 175 38.51 42.91 -15.78
N GLY A 176 37.55 42.09 -16.20
CA GLY A 176 36.93 41.05 -15.40
C GLY A 176 35.88 41.58 -14.42
N VAL A 177 35.38 40.67 -13.59
CA VAL A 177 34.30 40.88 -12.62
C VAL A 177 34.70 40.23 -11.30
N LEU A 178 34.51 40.93 -10.18
CA LEU A 178 34.90 40.45 -8.84
C LEU A 178 33.71 39.91 -8.05
N HIS A 179 33.78 38.69 -7.52
CA HIS A 179 32.73 38.10 -6.68
C HIS A 179 33.31 37.08 -5.69
N PHE A 180 32.57 36.75 -4.62
CA PHE A 180 32.93 35.60 -3.78
C PHE A 180 32.93 34.32 -4.62
N SER A 181 33.77 33.35 -4.30
CA SER A 181 33.84 32.08 -5.06
C SER A 181 32.58 31.23 -4.95
N ARG A 182 31.76 31.50 -3.94
CA ARG A 182 30.55 30.78 -3.54
C ARG A 182 29.70 31.75 -2.70
N PRO A 183 28.36 31.57 -2.65
CA PRO A 183 27.49 32.41 -1.82
C PRO A 183 27.60 32.10 -0.31
N ARG A 184 28.45 31.12 0.08
CA ARG A 184 28.56 30.62 1.45
C ARG A 184 29.94 30.11 1.84
N PHE A 185 30.29 30.27 3.12
CA PHE A 185 31.52 29.79 3.74
C PHE A 185 31.23 29.24 5.14
N PHE A 186 32.16 28.43 5.66
CA PHE A 186 32.06 27.80 6.98
C PHE A 186 33.33 28.05 7.78
N GLY A 187 33.19 28.15 9.09
CA GLY A 187 34.30 28.08 10.03
C GLY A 187 33.84 27.32 11.26
N GLY A 188 34.52 26.21 11.56
CA GLY A 188 34.26 25.47 12.80
C GLY A 188 35.06 26.09 13.95
N GLU A 189 34.46 26.07 15.13
CA GLU A 189 35.07 26.52 16.38
C GLU A 189 36.38 25.76 16.64
N LYS A 190 36.33 24.43 16.58
CA LYS A 190 37.53 23.56 16.55
C LYS A 190 38.62 23.90 15.54
N THR A 191 38.25 24.34 14.34
CA THR A 191 39.22 24.72 13.31
C THR A 191 39.82 26.11 13.54
N GLY A 192 39.11 26.95 14.30
CA GLY A 192 39.52 28.30 14.70
C GLY A 192 39.56 29.34 13.57
N ASN A 193 39.26 28.96 12.32
CA ASN A 193 39.38 29.83 11.16
C ASN A 193 38.40 29.44 10.03
N ALA A 194 37.84 30.44 9.36
CA ALA A 194 37.16 30.30 8.08
C ALA A 194 37.99 30.94 6.96
N VAL A 195 38.26 30.19 5.89
CA VAL A 195 38.97 30.70 4.70
C VAL A 195 37.96 31.15 3.66
N VAL A 196 38.03 32.43 3.26
CA VAL A 196 37.09 33.05 2.32
C VAL A 196 37.80 33.39 1.02
N THR A 197 37.38 32.74 -0.07
CA THR A 197 37.97 32.90 -1.41
C THR A 197 37.12 33.81 -2.30
N VAL A 198 37.76 34.77 -2.96
CA VAL A 198 37.18 35.75 -3.89
C VAL A 198 37.82 35.59 -5.26
N LYS A 199 37.00 35.63 -6.30
CA LYS A 199 37.41 35.38 -7.69
C LYS A 199 37.31 36.62 -8.54
N ARG A 200 38.20 36.68 -9.54
CA ARG A 200 38.14 37.58 -10.68
C ARG A 200 37.85 36.75 -11.93
N THR A 201 36.67 36.91 -12.51
CA THR A 201 36.23 36.14 -13.69
C THR A 201 36.07 37.03 -14.90
N CYS A 202 35.99 36.44 -16.09
CA CYS A 202 35.64 37.13 -17.35
C CYS A 202 36.67 38.17 -17.88
N GLY A 203 37.85 38.28 -17.27
CA GLY A 203 38.91 39.18 -17.71
C GLY A 203 39.98 39.41 -16.66
N SER A 204 41.20 39.72 -17.10
CA SER A 204 42.35 39.99 -16.22
C SER A 204 43.05 41.31 -16.52
N ALA A 205 42.53 42.11 -17.46
CA ALA A 205 43.18 43.35 -17.90
C ALA A 205 43.04 44.49 -16.88
N GLY A 206 44.10 45.24 -16.67
CA GLY A 206 44.16 46.32 -15.70
C GLY A 206 44.22 45.85 -14.26
N ILE A 207 44.67 46.77 -13.39
CA ILE A 207 44.71 46.58 -11.95
C ILE A 207 43.29 46.74 -11.40
N VAL A 208 42.83 45.78 -10.59
CA VAL A 208 41.49 45.83 -9.99
C VAL A 208 41.54 45.51 -8.51
N SER A 209 40.60 46.06 -7.75
CA SER A 209 40.50 45.81 -6.31
C SER A 209 39.07 45.79 -5.83
N ALA A 210 38.83 45.15 -4.69
CA ALA A 210 37.58 45.22 -3.93
C ALA A 210 37.88 45.22 -2.44
N ARG A 211 37.09 45.98 -1.66
CA ARG A 211 37.12 45.89 -0.20
C ARG A 211 36.21 44.79 0.28
N TYR A 212 36.55 44.18 1.41
CA TYR A 212 35.73 43.18 2.08
C TYR A 212 35.51 43.52 3.56
N THR A 213 34.42 43.00 4.13
CA THR A 213 34.15 43.04 5.57
C THR A 213 33.35 41.82 6.01
N VAL A 214 33.51 41.42 7.27
CA VAL A 214 32.61 40.49 7.97
C VAL A 214 31.72 41.29 8.93
N ASN A 215 30.42 40.97 9.04
CA ASN A 215 29.49 41.63 9.96
C ASN A 215 28.29 40.73 10.31
N ASN A 216 27.45 41.11 11.27
CA ASN A 216 26.26 40.35 11.67
C ASN A 216 24.95 40.81 10.99
N PHE A 217 25.03 41.66 9.97
CA PHE A 217 23.86 42.09 9.20
C PHE A 217 23.54 41.06 8.11
N ILE A 218 22.46 40.30 8.32
CA ILE A 218 21.93 39.32 7.37
C ILE A 218 20.82 39.98 6.52
N PRO A 219 21.04 40.26 5.22
CA PRO A 219 20.03 40.85 4.34
C PRO A 219 18.83 39.93 4.13
N PRO A 220 17.59 40.46 4.05
CA PRO A 220 16.35 39.66 4.02
C PRO A 220 16.14 38.77 2.78
N ASN A 221 17.07 38.72 1.82
CA ASN A 221 17.01 37.85 0.64
C ASN A 221 18.37 37.25 0.27
N MET A 222 19.30 37.13 1.24
CA MET A 222 20.59 36.53 0.93
C MET A 222 20.41 35.05 0.52
N PRO A 223 21.08 34.56 -0.54
CA PRO A 223 21.04 33.15 -0.93
C PRO A 223 21.50 32.31 0.26
N GLY A 224 20.54 31.64 0.89
CA GLY A 224 20.84 30.89 2.08
C GLY A 224 20.78 31.64 3.44
N ALA A 225 20.14 32.79 3.47
CA ALA A 225 19.54 33.32 4.69
C ALA A 225 18.69 32.26 5.42
N THR A 226 19.16 31.63 6.50
CA THR A 226 18.32 30.72 7.31
C THR A 226 17.90 31.37 8.61
N ASN A 227 16.81 30.92 9.25
CA ASN A 227 16.37 31.38 10.57
C ASN A 227 17.31 30.91 11.72
N LEU A 228 18.61 30.92 11.48
CA LEU A 228 19.62 30.65 12.50
C LEU A 228 19.95 31.94 13.26
N PRO A 229 20.39 31.82 14.53
CA PRO A 229 20.88 32.95 15.30
C PRO A 229 22.05 33.65 14.60
N LYS A 230 22.22 34.94 14.90
CA LYS A 230 23.28 35.77 14.33
C LYS A 230 24.49 35.69 15.23
N ALA A 231 25.64 35.41 14.65
CA ALA A 231 26.90 35.46 15.35
C ALA A 231 27.18 36.89 15.85
N ALA A 232 27.44 37.01 17.15
CA ALA A 232 27.98 38.13 17.87
C ALA A 232 29.48 38.37 17.52
N PRO A 233 29.80 39.48 16.83
CA PRO A 233 31.19 39.81 16.55
C PRO A 233 31.99 40.04 17.84
N GLY A 234 33.18 39.44 17.93
CA GLY A 234 34.07 39.46 19.08
C GLY A 234 33.86 38.31 20.06
N THR A 235 32.66 37.73 20.10
CA THR A 235 32.37 36.51 20.87
C THR A 235 32.63 35.28 20.03
N ASP A 236 32.01 35.17 18.84
CA ASP A 236 32.05 33.92 18.06
C ASP A 236 33.03 34.02 16.88
N TYR A 237 33.33 35.24 16.43
CA TYR A 237 34.33 35.48 15.38
C TYR A 237 34.97 36.86 15.50
N VAL A 238 36.16 37.00 14.92
CA VAL A 238 36.86 38.29 14.82
C VAL A 238 36.41 39.02 13.55
N VAL A 239 36.00 40.28 13.69
CA VAL A 239 35.67 41.14 12.54
C VAL A 239 36.92 41.43 11.73
N VAL A 240 36.91 41.06 10.45
CA VAL A 240 38.00 41.33 9.51
C VAL A 240 37.52 42.25 8.39
N THR A 241 38.35 43.23 8.03
CA THR A 241 38.16 44.07 6.84
C THR A 241 39.49 44.27 6.12
N GLY A 242 39.45 44.39 4.80
CA GLY A 242 40.66 44.57 3.99
C GLY A 242 40.36 44.96 2.56
N THR A 243 41.41 45.00 1.74
CA THR A 243 41.32 45.22 0.29
C THR A 243 42.03 44.08 -0.42
N LEU A 244 41.34 43.42 -1.33
CA LEU A 244 41.94 42.45 -2.25
C LEU A 244 42.36 43.19 -3.52
N LEU A 245 43.57 42.89 -3.99
CA LEU A 245 44.19 43.53 -5.15
C LEU A 245 44.60 42.46 -6.16
N TRP A 246 44.21 42.67 -7.41
CA TRP A 246 44.71 41.92 -8.56
C TRP A 246 45.51 42.86 -9.44
N ALA A 247 46.73 42.45 -9.77
CA ALA A 247 47.54 43.17 -10.75
C ALA A 247 46.95 43.05 -12.17
N ASP A 248 47.47 43.84 -13.11
CA ASP A 248 47.20 43.64 -14.53
C ASP A 248 47.66 42.23 -14.96
N GLY A 249 46.80 41.51 -15.67
CA GLY A 249 47.00 40.12 -16.08
C GLY A 249 46.73 39.07 -14.99
N ASP A 250 46.52 39.46 -13.73
CA ASP A 250 46.27 38.54 -12.62
C ASP A 250 44.79 38.11 -12.55
N ALA A 251 44.56 36.82 -12.83
CA ALA A 251 43.26 36.14 -12.71
C ALA A 251 43.19 35.16 -11.52
N GLY A 252 44.24 35.11 -10.68
CA GLY A 252 44.31 34.15 -9.59
C GLY A 252 43.33 34.49 -8.45
N ASP A 253 42.79 33.45 -7.81
CA ASP A 253 41.93 33.59 -6.63
C ASP A 253 42.67 34.35 -5.51
N LYS A 254 41.93 35.15 -4.74
CA LYS A 254 42.44 35.82 -3.54
C LYS A 254 41.66 35.37 -2.33
N GLU A 255 42.35 35.25 -1.20
CA GLU A 255 41.76 34.73 0.03
C GLU A 255 41.95 35.71 1.18
N PHE A 256 41.02 35.66 2.13
CA PHE A 256 41.19 36.22 3.45
C PHE A 256 40.66 35.24 4.50
N VAL A 257 41.19 35.34 5.72
CA VAL A 257 40.83 34.47 6.83
C VAL A 257 39.96 35.23 7.82
N VAL A 258 38.90 34.58 8.29
CA VAL A 258 38.06 35.04 9.40
C VAL A 258 38.32 34.15 10.59
N PRO A 259 39.02 34.61 11.64
CA PRO A 259 39.20 33.84 12.86
C PRO A 259 37.84 33.55 13.52
N VAL A 260 37.63 32.29 13.90
CA VAL A 260 36.47 31.80 14.65
C VAL A 260 36.94 31.49 16.06
N ASN A 261 36.19 31.95 17.06
CA ASN A 261 36.54 31.73 18.44
C ASN A 261 35.96 30.39 18.88
N ASP A 262 36.80 29.54 19.49
CA ASP A 262 36.40 28.27 20.09
C ASP A 262 36.02 28.54 21.55
N ASP A 263 34.81 28.13 21.96
CA ASP A 263 34.36 28.30 23.35
C ASP A 263 34.06 26.95 24.06
N SER A 264 33.07 26.88 24.94
CA SER A 264 32.71 25.63 25.63
C SER A 264 31.19 25.47 25.76
N SER A 265 30.43 26.30 25.06
CA SER A 265 29.00 26.47 25.18
C SER A 265 28.31 25.88 23.96
N ALA A 266 27.34 25.00 24.17
CA ALA A 266 26.53 24.45 23.08
C ALA A 266 25.46 25.45 22.61
N GLU A 267 25.84 26.40 21.77
CA GLU A 267 24.98 27.49 21.26
C GLU A 267 24.29 27.13 19.93
N GLY A 268 24.81 26.11 19.23
CA GLY A 268 24.43 25.72 17.88
C GLY A 268 25.02 26.63 16.80
N PRO A 269 24.75 26.34 15.51
CA PRO A 269 25.36 27.09 14.42
C PRO A 269 24.79 28.50 14.27
N GLU A 270 25.69 29.45 14.01
CA GLU A 270 25.37 30.88 13.92
C GLU A 270 25.81 31.51 12.60
N LEU A 271 25.23 32.67 12.26
CA LEU A 271 25.45 33.33 10.97
C LEU A 271 26.16 34.69 11.07
N ALA A 272 27.16 34.86 10.21
CA ALA A 272 27.75 36.15 9.84
C ALA A 272 27.60 36.41 8.32
N ASN A 273 27.73 37.68 7.92
CA ASN A 273 27.70 38.16 6.55
C ASN A 273 29.10 38.58 6.10
N LEU A 274 29.48 38.13 4.91
CA LEU A 274 30.66 38.53 4.17
C LEU A 274 30.22 39.47 3.05
N ALA A 275 30.78 40.67 2.98
CA ALA A 275 30.40 41.66 1.96
C ALA A 275 31.62 42.17 1.18
N LEU A 276 31.51 42.20 -0.15
CA LEU A 276 32.39 42.89 -1.09
C LEU A 276 31.80 44.24 -1.47
N PHE A 277 32.61 45.28 -1.42
CA PHE A 277 32.19 46.65 -1.72
C PHE A 277 33.34 47.51 -2.23
N SER A 278 33.02 48.72 -2.70
CA SER A 278 34.01 49.70 -3.17
C SER A 278 35.04 49.13 -4.17
N SER A 279 34.57 48.44 -5.22
CA SER A 279 35.48 47.94 -6.24
C SER A 279 36.05 49.07 -7.11
N SER A 280 37.23 48.83 -7.67
CA SER A 280 37.90 49.72 -8.61
C SER A 280 38.51 48.92 -9.76
N GLY A 281 38.46 49.44 -10.98
CA GLY A 281 39.00 48.81 -12.20
C GLY A 281 38.14 47.67 -12.79
N ALA A 282 37.33 46.99 -11.97
CA ALA A 282 36.35 46.00 -12.39
C ALA A 282 35.01 46.17 -11.64
N PRO A 283 33.87 45.90 -12.29
CA PRO A 283 32.59 45.81 -11.60
C PRO A 283 32.55 44.63 -10.61
N LEU A 284 31.74 44.76 -9.57
CA LEU A 284 31.36 43.63 -8.73
C LEU A 284 30.33 42.76 -9.46
N GLY A 285 30.43 41.44 -9.27
CA GLY A 285 29.57 40.44 -9.88
C GLY A 285 28.36 40.09 -9.02
N THR A 286 27.75 38.94 -9.32
CA THR A 286 26.49 38.49 -8.73
C THR A 286 26.57 38.20 -7.23
N TRP A 287 27.71 37.68 -6.73
CA TRP A 287 27.91 37.36 -5.32
C TRP A 287 28.77 38.41 -4.62
N THR A 288 28.16 39.57 -4.37
CA THR A 288 28.76 40.64 -3.55
C THR A 288 28.55 40.45 -2.06
N ASN A 289 27.60 39.60 -1.67
CA ASN A 289 27.40 39.18 -0.28
C ASN A 289 27.41 37.65 -0.23
N ALA A 290 27.96 37.09 0.85
CA ALA A 290 27.97 35.66 1.14
C ALA A 290 27.71 35.41 2.64
N VAL A 291 27.17 34.25 2.98
CA VAL A 291 26.92 33.87 4.39
C VAL A 291 28.10 33.07 4.93
N LEU A 292 28.65 33.47 6.07
CA LEU A 292 29.58 32.67 6.87
C LEU A 292 28.79 31.96 7.97
N THR A 293 28.83 30.62 8.01
CA THR A 293 28.23 29.82 9.08
C THR A 293 29.32 29.39 10.06
N LEU A 294 29.16 29.75 11.32
CA LEU A 294 30.00 29.30 12.41
C LEU A 294 29.44 27.99 12.96
N VAL A 295 30.26 26.96 13.04
CA VAL A 295 29.84 25.61 13.43
C VAL A 295 30.37 25.31 14.84
N ASP A 296 29.44 25.19 15.77
CA ASP A 296 29.64 24.79 17.18
C ASP A 296 30.09 23.33 17.30
N ASP A 297 31.20 23.08 18.01
CA ASP A 297 31.73 21.74 18.29
C ASP A 297 31.52 21.22 19.73
N ASP A 298 30.92 22.02 20.62
CA ASP A 298 30.58 21.68 22.00
C ASP A 298 29.18 21.06 22.16
N LYS A 299 28.35 21.15 21.11
CA LYS A 299 27.10 20.41 21.09
C LYS A 299 27.34 18.91 20.93
N ASP A 300 26.99 18.14 21.96
CA ASP A 300 26.79 16.68 21.85
C ASP A 300 25.73 16.41 20.75
N LEU A 301 26.18 16.11 19.53
CA LEU A 301 25.33 15.71 18.40
C LEU A 301 24.76 14.29 18.55
N ALA A 302 24.88 13.70 19.74
CA ALA A 302 24.25 12.42 20.11
C ALA A 302 22.72 12.44 19.91
N ASP A 303 22.09 13.62 19.95
CA ASP A 303 20.64 13.78 19.77
C ASP A 303 20.20 14.48 18.48
N VAL A 304 21.11 14.81 17.56
CA VAL A 304 20.72 15.31 16.22
C VAL A 304 20.84 14.17 15.21
N ALA A 305 19.91 13.23 15.27
CA ALA A 305 19.74 12.18 14.25
C ALA A 305 19.38 12.75 12.86
N VAL A 306 19.26 14.07 12.72
CA VAL A 306 18.61 14.77 11.62
C VAL A 306 19.12 16.23 11.55
N CYS A 307 20.14 16.51 10.75
CA CYS A 307 20.63 17.89 10.60
C CYS A 307 19.86 18.62 9.49
N ASN A 308 18.95 19.55 9.83
CA ASN A 308 18.41 20.48 8.83
C ASN A 308 19.46 21.54 8.54
N MET A 309 20.18 21.41 7.44
CA MET A 309 20.88 22.55 6.87
C MET A 309 19.79 23.40 6.22
N PRO A 310 19.35 24.55 6.77
CA PRO A 310 18.18 25.25 6.27
C PRO A 310 18.46 26.00 4.95
N SER A 311 19.56 25.62 4.32
CA SER A 311 20.57 26.40 3.68
C SER A 311 20.94 25.74 2.36
N THR A 312 21.17 24.44 2.46
CA THR A 312 21.34 23.50 1.36
C THR A 312 20.11 22.64 1.21
N GLN A 313 19.01 22.87 1.97
CA GLN A 313 17.79 22.07 1.84
C GLN A 313 18.03 20.54 1.94
N VAL A 314 19.14 20.09 2.54
CA VAL A 314 19.42 18.69 2.87
C VAL A 314 19.07 18.37 4.31
N ARG A 315 18.99 17.07 4.59
CA ARG A 315 18.87 16.53 5.92
C ARG A 315 19.61 15.22 6.07
N ILE A 316 20.42 15.12 7.12
CA ILE A 316 21.37 14.01 7.28
C ILE A 316 21.09 13.24 8.56
N TRP A 317 21.04 11.92 8.41
CA TRP A 317 21.06 10.97 9.49
C TRP A 317 22.46 10.38 9.65
N ASN A 318 23.05 10.61 10.82
CA ASN A 318 24.36 10.12 11.23
C ASN A 318 24.20 8.82 12.07
N PRO A 319 24.75 7.67 11.63
CA PRO A 319 24.64 6.43 12.38
C PRO A 319 25.50 6.46 13.67
N GLN A 320 24.85 6.18 14.80
CA GLN A 320 25.52 6.05 16.10
C GLN A 320 26.44 4.82 16.14
N ASN A 321 27.53 4.91 16.91
CA ASN A 321 28.54 3.85 17.11
C ASN A 321 29.28 3.41 15.83
N VAL A 322 29.37 4.27 14.83
CA VAL A 322 30.22 4.08 13.65
C VAL A 322 31.49 4.95 13.80
N PRO A 323 32.70 4.37 13.91
CA PRO A 323 33.92 5.14 14.12
C PRO A 323 34.30 6.02 12.92
N VAL A 324 34.19 5.48 11.70
CA VAL A 324 34.47 6.18 10.43
C VAL A 324 33.35 5.87 9.46
N LEU A 325 32.74 6.90 8.88
CA LEU A 325 31.69 6.71 7.88
C LEU A 325 32.28 6.16 6.58
N ARG A 326 31.67 5.10 6.06
CA ARG A 326 32.11 4.43 4.82
C ARG A 326 31.61 5.11 3.54
N GLY A 327 30.55 5.92 3.63
CA GLY A 327 29.86 6.51 2.48
C GLY A 327 28.56 7.21 2.86
N MET A 328 27.85 7.71 1.85
CA MET A 328 26.56 8.38 1.99
C MET A 328 25.53 7.81 1.00
N PHE A 329 24.35 7.46 1.50
CA PHE A 329 23.16 7.30 0.66
C PHE A 329 22.48 8.67 0.50
N VAL A 330 22.24 9.10 -0.73
CA VAL A 330 21.60 10.37 -1.05
C VAL A 330 20.29 10.09 -1.78
N TYR A 331 19.17 10.45 -1.15
CA TYR A 331 17.86 10.44 -1.77
C TYR A 331 17.52 11.83 -2.30
N MET A 332 17.33 11.91 -3.62
CA MET A 332 17.03 13.10 -4.39
C MET A 332 15.52 13.33 -4.49
N ALA A 333 15.04 14.51 -4.10
CA ALA A 333 13.64 14.88 -4.24
C ALA A 333 13.20 15.06 -5.71
N GLY A 334 11.96 14.66 -6.01
CA GLY A 334 11.28 14.96 -7.28
C GLY A 334 10.79 16.41 -7.36
N SER A 335 10.25 16.83 -8.51
CA SER A 335 9.80 18.22 -8.74
C SER A 335 8.77 18.68 -7.70
N GLY A 336 8.96 19.87 -7.14
CA GLY A 336 8.18 20.42 -6.01
C GLY A 336 8.24 19.64 -4.68
N GLY A 337 9.03 18.57 -4.58
CA GLY A 337 9.09 17.68 -3.42
C GLY A 337 10.13 18.03 -2.36
N ASP A 338 9.95 17.43 -1.18
CA ASP A 338 10.90 17.42 -0.07
C ASP A 338 11.07 15.96 0.36
N SER A 339 12.30 15.44 0.35
CA SER A 339 12.66 14.08 0.76
C SER A 339 13.45 14.03 2.07
N ARG A 340 13.71 15.19 2.69
CA ARG A 340 14.41 15.30 3.98
C ARG A 340 13.75 14.44 5.05
N TRP A 341 12.42 14.38 5.06
CA TRP A 341 11.65 13.55 6.00
C TRP A 341 12.07 12.07 6.01
N MET A 342 12.66 11.54 4.93
CA MET A 342 13.14 10.16 4.89
C MET A 342 14.27 9.91 5.88
N ALA A 343 15.16 10.89 6.08
CA ALA A 343 16.24 10.78 7.06
C ALA A 343 15.72 10.65 8.50
N ASN A 344 14.53 11.19 8.78
CA ASN A 344 13.87 11.00 10.08
C ASN A 344 13.22 9.63 10.21
N TRP A 345 12.44 9.24 9.19
CA TRP A 345 11.35 8.28 9.41
C TRP A 345 11.51 6.97 8.65
N LYS A 346 12.42 6.84 7.67
CA LYS A 346 12.61 5.56 6.95
C LYS A 346 13.59 4.64 7.66
N SER A 347 13.05 3.81 8.55
CA SER A 347 13.77 2.79 9.32
C SER A 347 14.59 1.85 8.45
N ASP A 348 14.05 1.38 7.33
CA ASP A 348 14.66 0.29 6.54
C ASP A 348 15.90 0.78 5.80
N TRP A 349 15.84 2.00 5.25
CA TRP A 349 16.97 2.69 4.65
C TRP A 349 18.08 2.94 5.68
N LYS A 350 17.71 3.44 6.86
CA LYS A 350 18.66 3.65 7.97
C LYS A 350 19.27 2.35 8.47
N ALA A 351 18.52 1.23 8.47
CA ALA A 351 19.02 -0.07 8.88
C ALA A 351 20.14 -0.55 7.94
N ILE A 352 19.92 -0.48 6.62
CA ILE A 352 20.95 -0.83 5.62
C ILE A 352 22.14 0.13 5.68
N CYS A 353 21.89 1.44 5.83
CA CYS A 353 22.96 2.41 6.02
C CYS A 353 23.81 2.08 7.26
N LYS A 354 23.17 1.74 8.39
CA LYS A 354 23.87 1.34 9.62
C LYS A 354 24.72 0.08 9.43
N GLU A 355 24.17 -0.94 8.76
CA GLU A 355 24.87 -2.20 8.47
C GLU A 355 26.18 -1.95 7.71
N TRP A 356 26.15 -1.03 6.75
CA TRP A 356 27.31 -0.66 5.96
C TRP A 356 28.18 0.43 6.60
N GLY A 357 27.76 1.07 7.70
CA GLY A 357 28.44 2.24 8.26
C GLY A 357 28.35 3.48 7.37
N PHE A 358 27.27 3.62 6.60
CA PHE A 358 26.97 4.77 5.76
C PHE A 358 26.06 5.76 6.49
N ALA A 359 26.20 7.04 6.19
CA ALA A 359 25.20 8.04 6.53
C ALA A 359 24.07 8.08 5.47
N PHE A 360 22.94 8.70 5.82
CA PHE A 360 21.80 8.87 4.92
C PHE A 360 21.39 10.34 4.81
N MET A 361 21.22 10.83 3.58
CA MET A 361 20.87 12.20 3.26
C MET A 361 19.58 12.25 2.44
N GLY A 362 18.57 12.98 2.91
CA GLY A 362 17.42 13.40 2.10
C GLY A 362 17.59 14.85 1.64
N THR A 363 17.06 15.19 0.47
CA THR A 363 17.16 16.54 -0.12
C THR A 363 15.80 17.17 -0.35
N MET A 364 15.72 18.48 -0.58
CA MET A 364 14.49 19.18 -1.01
C MET A 364 14.70 19.88 -2.37
N VAL A 365 13.62 20.20 -3.05
CA VAL A 365 13.66 20.95 -4.32
C VAL A 365 14.29 22.34 -4.17
N GLY A 366 15.47 22.52 -4.79
CA GLY A 366 16.30 23.72 -4.72
C GLY A 366 17.62 23.55 -3.95
N THR A 367 17.87 22.36 -3.36
CA THR A 367 19.08 21.97 -2.60
C THR A 367 20.36 22.12 -3.40
N PHE A 368 20.37 21.45 -4.53
CA PHE A 368 21.21 21.75 -5.68
C PHE A 368 20.43 22.83 -6.39
N VAL A 369 21.07 23.87 -6.93
CA VAL A 369 20.38 24.83 -7.78
C VAL A 369 19.63 24.03 -8.85
N GLN A 370 18.33 23.79 -8.63
CA GLN A 370 17.39 23.28 -9.63
C GLN A 370 17.07 24.47 -10.54
N SER A 371 18.11 25.19 -11.00
CA SER A 371 17.94 25.96 -12.20
C SER A 371 17.61 24.93 -13.27
N SER A 372 16.76 25.34 -14.18
CA SER A 372 16.44 24.68 -15.44
C SER A 372 17.67 24.41 -16.33
N SER A 373 18.89 24.34 -15.77
CA SER A 373 20.18 24.31 -16.43
C SER A 373 21.19 23.34 -15.77
N GLY A 374 20.70 22.24 -15.17
CA GLY A 374 21.46 21.04 -14.72
C GLY A 374 22.86 21.22 -14.09
N PRO A 375 23.82 20.28 -14.22
CA PRO A 375 24.91 19.97 -13.25
C PRO A 375 25.98 21.03 -12.89
N ALA A 376 25.72 22.33 -13.02
CA ALA A 376 26.49 23.37 -12.33
C ALA A 376 26.58 23.11 -10.80
N GLY A 377 25.68 22.30 -10.23
CA GLY A 377 25.63 21.91 -8.83
C GLY A 377 26.45 20.68 -8.40
N ILE A 378 27.38 20.12 -9.19
CA ILE A 378 28.24 19.02 -8.68
C ILE A 378 29.38 19.52 -7.79
N GLY A 379 29.96 20.67 -8.10
CA GLY A 379 30.86 21.39 -7.19
C GLY A 379 30.11 21.71 -5.90
N ASP A 380 28.88 22.21 -6.03
CA ASP A 380 27.98 22.44 -4.90
C ASP A 380 27.65 21.13 -4.15
N PHE A 381 27.49 19.99 -4.81
CA PHE A 381 27.24 18.70 -4.14
C PHE A 381 28.46 18.21 -3.35
N LEU A 382 29.66 18.27 -3.93
CA LEU A 382 30.89 17.91 -3.21
C LEU A 382 31.16 18.87 -2.05
N ASP A 383 30.86 20.14 -2.25
CA ASP A 383 30.88 21.15 -1.19
C ASP A 383 29.86 20.81 -0.11
N ILE A 384 28.61 20.49 -0.46
CA ILE A 384 27.58 20.02 0.48
C ILE A 384 28.08 18.79 1.25
N MET A 385 28.71 17.82 0.60
CA MET A 385 29.26 16.63 1.28
C MET A 385 30.36 16.98 2.29
N ARG A 386 31.26 17.91 1.92
CA ARG A 386 32.32 18.40 2.81
C ARG A 386 31.74 19.20 3.97
N GLU A 387 30.90 20.19 3.67
CA GLU A 387 30.19 21.03 4.65
C GLU A 387 29.35 20.18 5.61
N SER A 388 28.68 19.16 5.08
CA SER A 388 27.93 18.19 5.87
C SER A 388 28.84 17.40 6.81
N GLY A 389 30.01 16.99 6.32
CA GLY A 389 31.02 16.31 7.10
C GLY A 389 31.55 17.19 8.23
N GLU A 390 31.97 18.40 7.93
CA GLU A 390 32.41 19.40 8.92
C GLU A 390 31.32 19.63 9.98
N TYR A 391 30.07 19.83 9.54
CA TYR A 391 28.93 20.10 10.41
C TYR A 391 28.60 18.97 11.40
N ILE A 392 28.76 17.70 11.01
CA ILE A 392 28.47 16.55 11.89
C ILE A 392 29.72 15.96 12.55
N GLY A 393 30.87 16.62 12.44
CA GLY A 393 32.15 16.13 12.96
C GLY A 393 32.69 14.89 12.24
N ARG A 394 32.37 14.74 10.94
CA ARG A 394 32.73 13.61 10.06
C ARG A 394 33.42 14.09 8.77
N PRO A 395 34.62 14.70 8.85
CA PRO A 395 35.33 15.26 7.70
C PRO A 395 35.61 14.24 6.59
N GLU A 396 35.63 12.93 6.90
CA GLU A 396 35.80 11.87 5.91
C GLU A 396 34.71 11.84 4.82
N LEU A 397 33.53 12.42 5.08
CA LEU A 397 32.45 12.52 4.09
C LEU A 397 32.84 13.30 2.84
N ALA A 398 33.80 14.24 2.94
CA ALA A 398 34.33 14.97 1.80
C ALA A 398 34.89 14.04 0.71
N ASN A 399 35.44 12.88 1.10
CA ASN A 399 36.08 11.89 0.22
C ASN A 399 35.28 10.57 0.06
N ALA A 400 34.15 10.43 0.75
CA ALA A 400 33.42 9.18 0.85
C ALA A 400 32.65 8.78 -0.43
N PRO A 401 32.56 7.49 -0.79
CA PRO A 401 31.68 7.03 -1.86
C PRO A 401 30.20 7.38 -1.65
N VAL A 402 29.46 7.51 -2.75
CA VAL A 402 28.07 7.94 -2.75
C VAL A 402 27.17 6.96 -3.49
N ILE A 403 25.96 6.76 -2.97
CA ILE A 403 24.87 6.08 -3.65
C ILE A 403 23.76 7.09 -3.88
N PHE A 404 23.30 7.20 -5.14
CA PHE A 404 22.22 8.10 -5.50
C PHE A 404 20.92 7.35 -5.75
N THR A 405 19.82 7.91 -5.29
CA THR A 405 18.49 7.43 -5.65
C THR A 405 17.49 8.56 -5.65
N GLY A 406 16.36 8.41 -6.33
CA GLY A 406 15.32 9.42 -6.27
C GLY A 406 14.13 9.13 -7.17
N TYR A 407 13.08 9.90 -6.92
CA TYR A 407 11.80 9.83 -7.63
C TYR A 407 11.66 10.97 -8.63
N SER A 408 11.09 10.70 -9.81
CA SER A 408 10.80 11.73 -10.83
C SER A 408 12.07 12.52 -11.19
N LEU A 409 12.03 13.85 -11.08
CA LEU A 409 13.20 14.72 -11.28
C LEU A 409 14.42 14.29 -10.44
N GLY A 410 14.22 13.73 -9.24
CA GLY A 410 15.30 13.21 -8.40
C GLY A 410 15.97 11.95 -8.97
N GLY A 411 15.23 11.11 -9.68
CA GLY A 411 15.80 9.96 -10.40
C GLY A 411 16.70 10.41 -11.55
N LEU A 412 16.33 11.50 -12.23
CA LEU A 412 17.14 12.13 -13.26
C LEU A 412 18.43 12.73 -12.66
N TYR A 413 18.31 13.48 -11.56
CA TYR A 413 19.49 14.04 -10.87
C TYR A 413 20.43 12.95 -10.36
N SER A 414 19.89 11.81 -9.90
CA SER A 414 20.71 10.66 -9.51
C SER A 414 21.60 10.17 -10.66
N ALA A 415 21.06 10.13 -11.88
CA ALA A 415 21.84 9.78 -13.08
C ALA A 415 22.92 10.83 -13.39
N TYR A 416 22.58 12.13 -13.37
CA TYR A 416 23.54 13.21 -13.62
C TYR A 416 24.66 13.26 -12.57
N SER A 417 24.34 13.14 -11.29
CA SER A 417 25.33 13.11 -10.21
C SER A 417 26.27 11.92 -10.37
N SER A 418 25.75 10.78 -10.81
CA SER A 418 26.55 9.58 -11.10
C SER A 418 27.47 9.75 -12.30
N MET A 419 27.06 10.52 -13.31
CA MET A 419 27.91 10.87 -14.45
C MET A 419 29.02 11.84 -14.08
N ALA A 420 28.74 12.69 -13.09
CA ALA A 420 29.65 13.74 -12.67
C ALA A 420 30.68 13.26 -11.64
N LEU A 421 30.37 12.20 -10.90
CA LEU A 421 31.25 11.55 -9.92
C LEU A 421 31.30 10.02 -10.13
N PRO A 422 31.60 9.54 -11.34
CA PRO A 422 31.50 8.11 -11.68
C PRO A 422 32.45 7.22 -10.88
N GLU A 423 33.61 7.75 -10.47
CA GLU A 423 34.61 7.09 -9.65
C GLU A 423 34.22 6.99 -8.16
N ARG A 424 33.39 7.91 -7.66
CA ARG A 424 32.86 7.88 -6.29
C ARG A 424 31.47 7.24 -6.19
N THR A 425 30.80 7.02 -7.32
CA THR A 425 29.46 6.44 -7.34
C THR A 425 29.53 4.92 -7.26
N VAL A 426 28.98 4.38 -6.16
CA VAL A 426 28.87 2.92 -5.98
C VAL A 426 27.84 2.35 -6.96
N GLY A 427 26.69 3.02 -7.07
CA GLY A 427 25.62 2.78 -8.03
C GLY A 427 24.45 3.73 -7.77
N TRP A 428 23.44 3.69 -8.64
CA TRP A 428 22.25 4.53 -8.48
C TRP A 428 20.95 3.85 -8.93
N ALA A 429 19.81 4.31 -8.39
CA ALA A 429 18.51 3.81 -8.80
C ALA A 429 17.48 4.94 -8.87
N GLY A 430 16.88 5.14 -10.04
CA GLY A 430 15.89 6.19 -10.28
C GLY A 430 14.56 5.61 -10.73
N TYR A 431 13.46 6.13 -10.20
CA TYR A 431 12.12 5.65 -10.53
C TYR A 431 11.17 6.78 -10.93
N MET A 432 10.40 6.51 -11.98
CA MET A 432 9.53 7.46 -12.69
C MET A 432 10.23 8.76 -13.13
N GLY A 433 11.56 8.74 -13.30
CA GLY A 433 12.35 9.88 -13.79
C GLY A 433 12.56 9.85 -15.31
N GLY A 434 12.97 10.96 -15.93
CA GLY A 434 13.44 10.95 -17.32
C GLY A 434 13.32 12.26 -18.12
N TRP A 435 14.36 12.56 -18.90
CA TRP A 435 14.40 13.31 -20.18
C TRP A 435 15.68 12.89 -20.94
N SER A 436 15.90 13.34 -22.19
CA SER A 436 17.02 12.92 -23.06
C SER A 436 18.40 13.03 -22.40
N LEU A 437 18.99 11.88 -22.06
CA LEU A 437 20.40 11.74 -21.71
C LEU A 437 21.11 11.04 -22.87
N SER A 438 22.01 11.75 -23.56
CA SER A 438 23.06 11.12 -24.36
C SER A 438 24.38 11.26 -23.60
N PRO A 439 24.58 10.51 -22.49
CA PRO A 439 25.76 10.69 -21.69
C PRO A 439 26.99 10.18 -22.44
N PRO A 440 28.18 10.69 -22.12
CA PRO A 440 29.44 10.07 -22.50
C PRO A 440 29.59 8.70 -21.81
N TYR A 441 29.08 7.64 -22.43
CA TYR A 441 28.91 6.29 -21.83
C TYR A 441 30.20 5.67 -21.28
N ASP A 442 31.37 6.08 -21.78
CA ASP A 442 32.65 5.51 -21.37
C ASP A 442 32.96 5.70 -19.88
N CYS A 443 32.42 6.73 -19.22
CA CYS A 443 32.61 6.92 -17.77
C CYS A 443 31.66 6.06 -16.92
N LEU A 444 30.52 5.63 -17.46
CA LEU A 444 29.48 4.90 -16.75
C LEU A 444 29.63 3.37 -16.77
N LYS A 445 30.63 2.84 -17.48
CA LYS A 445 30.87 1.39 -17.62
C LYS A 445 31.09 0.65 -16.30
N ASN A 446 31.46 1.36 -15.23
CA ASN A 446 31.61 0.80 -13.89
C ASN A 446 30.52 1.26 -12.91
N VAL A 447 29.44 1.91 -13.35
CA VAL A 447 28.41 2.45 -12.45
C VAL A 447 27.09 1.68 -12.64
N PRO A 448 26.80 0.66 -11.81
CA PRO A 448 25.53 -0.05 -11.84
C PRO A 448 24.34 0.88 -11.66
N CYS A 449 23.30 0.69 -12.48
CA CYS A 449 22.08 1.47 -12.35
C CYS A 449 20.78 0.69 -12.55
N LEU A 450 19.73 1.14 -11.87
CA LEU A 450 18.37 0.62 -12.02
C LEU A 450 17.40 1.75 -12.41
N PHE A 451 16.78 1.59 -13.58
CA PHE A 451 15.66 2.39 -14.05
C PHE A 451 14.36 1.69 -13.67
N ILE A 452 13.41 2.41 -13.06
CA ILE A 452 12.08 1.88 -12.76
C ILE A 452 11.02 2.80 -13.40
N ALA A 453 10.18 2.26 -14.26
CA ALA A 453 9.10 3.01 -14.90
C ALA A 453 7.73 2.67 -14.31
N GLY A 454 6.84 3.66 -14.16
CA GLY A 454 5.41 3.40 -13.88
C GLY A 454 4.68 3.02 -15.16
N GLN A 455 3.96 1.89 -15.19
CA GLN A 455 3.28 1.42 -16.41
C GLN A 455 2.24 2.43 -16.93
N LYS A 456 1.48 3.06 -16.01
CA LYS A 456 0.46 4.07 -16.37
C LYS A 456 1.02 5.48 -16.43
N ASP A 457 2.34 5.65 -16.26
CA ASP A 457 2.99 6.94 -16.40
C ASP A 457 2.99 7.35 -17.88
N ASN A 458 1.90 8.04 -18.26
CA ASN A 458 1.62 8.52 -19.61
C ASN A 458 2.04 9.98 -19.81
N ASN A 459 2.82 10.55 -18.88
CA ASN A 459 3.38 11.87 -19.06
C ASN A 459 4.33 11.83 -20.27
N SER A 460 4.10 12.68 -21.28
CA SER A 460 4.86 12.74 -22.54
C SER A 460 6.35 13.05 -22.37
N ILE A 461 6.75 13.33 -21.12
CA ILE A 461 8.03 13.87 -20.69
C ILE A 461 8.88 12.82 -19.92
N VAL A 462 8.26 11.97 -19.09
CA VAL A 462 8.91 11.01 -18.16
C VAL A 462 8.34 9.58 -18.29
N GLY A 463 7.47 9.33 -19.28
CA GLY A 463 6.72 8.07 -19.37
C GLY A 463 7.56 6.83 -19.63
N ALA A 464 6.99 5.66 -19.33
CA ALA A 464 7.65 4.35 -19.44
C ALA A 464 8.39 4.08 -20.77
N PRO A 465 7.88 4.49 -21.96
CA PRO A 465 8.60 4.31 -23.22
C PRO A 465 9.95 5.03 -23.30
N LEU A 466 10.05 6.22 -22.71
CA LEU A 466 11.27 7.03 -22.73
C LEU A 466 12.36 6.41 -21.86
N LEU A 467 12.01 6.03 -20.63
CA LEU A 467 12.91 5.33 -19.71
C LEU A 467 13.46 4.04 -20.31
N ARG A 468 12.60 3.26 -20.98
CA ARG A 468 13.03 2.06 -21.70
C ARG A 468 14.05 2.37 -22.79
N ASN A 469 13.84 3.42 -23.58
CA ASN A 469 14.76 3.80 -24.64
C ASN A 469 16.11 4.26 -24.08
N MET A 470 16.10 4.99 -22.96
CA MET A 470 17.33 5.38 -22.26
C MET A 470 18.11 4.16 -21.79
N PHE A 471 17.44 3.24 -21.09
CA PHE A 471 18.03 1.98 -20.65
C PHE A 471 18.66 1.21 -21.82
N LEU A 472 17.96 1.07 -22.96
CA LEU A 472 18.48 0.35 -24.12
C LEU A 472 19.73 1.03 -24.68
N THR A 473 19.74 2.36 -24.77
CA THR A 473 20.91 3.11 -25.22
C THR A 473 22.09 2.91 -24.27
N TRP A 474 21.86 2.88 -22.96
CA TRP A 474 22.93 2.65 -21.98
C TRP A 474 23.51 1.23 -22.06
N ARG A 475 22.64 0.22 -22.18
CA ARG A 475 23.06 -1.18 -22.33
C ARG A 475 23.83 -1.45 -23.61
N THR A 476 23.36 -0.90 -24.74
CA THR A 476 24.04 -1.06 -26.04
C THR A 476 25.42 -0.39 -26.05
N ASN A 477 25.65 0.62 -25.21
CA ASN A 477 26.96 1.24 -25.00
C ASN A 477 27.80 0.59 -23.88
N GLY A 478 27.36 -0.56 -23.34
CA GLY A 478 28.10 -1.38 -22.39
C GLY A 478 27.98 -0.95 -20.93
N CYS A 479 27.00 -0.11 -20.56
CA CYS A 479 26.77 0.27 -19.16
C CYS A 479 26.02 -0.84 -18.40
N PRO A 480 26.34 -1.10 -17.12
CA PRO A 480 25.68 -2.11 -16.28
C PRO A 480 24.31 -1.64 -15.76
N ALA A 481 23.33 -1.53 -16.66
CA ALA A 481 21.99 -1.02 -16.36
C ALA A 481 20.92 -2.12 -16.20
N ALA A 482 19.89 -1.88 -15.41
CA ALA A 482 18.67 -2.68 -15.32
C ALA A 482 17.43 -1.80 -15.55
N TYR A 483 16.37 -2.37 -16.12
CA TYR A 483 15.09 -1.67 -16.35
C TYR A 483 13.90 -2.50 -15.87
N ALA A 484 13.22 -2.00 -14.85
CA ALA A 484 12.05 -2.62 -14.23
C ALA A 484 10.78 -1.76 -14.44
N VAL A 485 9.61 -2.39 -14.33
CA VAL A 485 8.31 -1.72 -14.49
C VAL A 485 7.47 -1.93 -13.24
N SER A 486 6.98 -0.83 -12.68
CA SER A 486 5.96 -0.78 -11.64
C SER A 486 4.58 -0.81 -12.30
N TRP A 487 3.92 -1.96 -12.26
CA TRP A 487 2.66 -2.19 -12.98
C TRP A 487 1.48 -1.47 -12.32
N GLY A 488 0.60 -0.90 -13.13
CA GLY A 488 -0.58 -0.16 -12.67
C GLY A 488 -0.33 1.20 -12.02
N VAL A 489 0.93 1.56 -11.81
CA VAL A 489 1.34 2.79 -11.16
C VAL A 489 1.46 3.91 -12.19
N ALA A 490 0.71 5.00 -11.99
CA ALA A 490 0.94 6.26 -12.70
C ALA A 490 1.99 7.10 -11.95
N HIS A 491 2.38 8.24 -12.51
CA HIS A 491 3.50 9.04 -12.00
C HIS A 491 3.47 9.20 -10.47
N LYS A 492 2.35 9.65 -9.87
CA LYS A 492 2.21 9.96 -8.44
C LYS A 492 1.68 8.82 -7.56
N ASP A 493 1.39 7.65 -8.14
CA ASP A 493 0.62 6.59 -7.48
C ASP A 493 1.53 5.54 -6.79
N ASP A 494 2.82 5.81 -6.67
CA ASP A 494 3.75 4.86 -6.04
C ASP A 494 3.62 4.92 -4.52
N GLU A 495 2.92 3.95 -3.95
CA GLU A 495 2.76 3.74 -2.50
C GLU A 495 4.05 3.28 -1.81
N GLY A 496 5.15 3.13 -2.55
CA GLY A 496 6.49 2.98 -2.00
C GLY A 496 7.28 1.76 -2.41
N GLN A 497 6.79 1.05 -3.41
CA GLN A 497 7.36 -0.22 -3.84
C GLN A 497 8.63 -0.03 -4.66
N SER A 498 8.70 1.06 -5.44
CA SER A 498 9.89 1.34 -6.25
C SER A 498 11.08 1.73 -5.38
N TYR A 499 10.86 2.43 -4.26
CA TYR A 499 11.95 2.76 -3.34
C TYR A 499 12.46 1.55 -2.57
N GLU A 500 11.60 0.60 -2.18
CA GLU A 500 12.04 -0.66 -1.57
C GLU A 500 12.89 -1.49 -2.54
N THR A 501 12.44 -1.62 -3.79
CA THR A 501 13.17 -2.36 -4.83
C THR A 501 14.50 -1.69 -5.15
N ALA A 502 14.53 -0.36 -5.23
CA ALA A 502 15.76 0.42 -5.38
C ALA A 502 16.74 0.15 -4.23
N LEU A 503 16.27 0.19 -2.98
CA LEU A 503 17.11 -0.07 -1.80
C LEU A 503 17.72 -1.48 -1.81
N LEU A 504 16.91 -2.50 -2.13
CA LEU A 504 17.37 -3.89 -2.19
C LEU A 504 18.38 -4.12 -3.33
N TYR A 505 18.14 -3.53 -4.50
CA TYR A 505 19.11 -3.55 -5.60
C TYR A 505 20.41 -2.86 -5.21
N LEU A 506 20.34 -1.66 -4.63
CA LEU A 506 21.51 -0.88 -4.23
C LEU A 506 22.33 -1.57 -3.13
N ASN A 507 21.70 -2.31 -2.22
CA ASN A 507 22.39 -3.15 -1.24
C ASN A 507 23.22 -4.25 -1.91
N GLU A 508 22.69 -4.89 -2.96
CA GLU A 508 23.44 -5.89 -3.73
C GLU A 508 24.57 -5.25 -4.57
N VAL A 509 24.36 -4.03 -5.06
CA VAL A 509 25.42 -3.24 -5.71
C VAL A 509 26.55 -2.92 -4.73
N LEU A 510 26.24 -2.55 -3.48
CA LEU A 510 27.24 -2.33 -2.42
C LEU A 510 28.11 -3.56 -2.18
N LYS A 511 27.48 -4.74 -2.03
CA LYS A 511 28.19 -6.02 -1.85
C LYS A 511 29.15 -6.31 -2.99
N TYR A 512 28.77 -5.92 -4.20
CA TYR A 512 29.56 -6.15 -5.40
C TYR A 512 30.70 -5.12 -5.56
N ARG A 513 30.43 -3.84 -5.28
CA ARG A 513 31.32 -2.71 -5.60
C ARG A 513 32.21 -2.25 -4.45
N TYR A 514 31.75 -2.31 -3.21
CA TYR A 514 32.45 -1.67 -2.09
C TYR A 514 33.51 -2.61 -1.47
N PRO A 515 34.80 -2.21 -1.42
CA PRO A 515 35.83 -2.98 -0.74
C PRO A 515 35.72 -2.83 0.79
N THR A 516 35.39 -3.91 1.50
CA THR A 516 35.10 -3.87 2.95
C THR A 516 36.29 -3.51 3.85
N ASN A 517 37.51 -3.49 3.30
CA ASN A 517 38.76 -3.18 4.00
C ASN A 517 39.28 -1.74 3.78
N GLN A 518 38.57 -0.91 3.02
CA GLN A 518 38.95 0.49 2.78
C GLN A 518 37.95 1.45 3.44
N PHE A 519 38.45 2.62 3.84
CA PHE A 519 37.67 3.70 4.41
C PHE A 519 38.11 5.02 3.76
N PRO A 520 37.20 5.98 3.57
CA PRO A 520 37.58 7.31 3.15
C PRO A 520 38.36 8.01 4.28
N GLY A 521 39.35 8.81 3.91
CA GLY A 521 40.11 9.62 4.84
C GLY A 521 39.61 11.06 4.92
N ALA A 522 40.09 11.81 5.91
CA ALA A 522 39.74 13.21 6.12
C ALA A 522 40.47 14.16 5.15
N GLU A 523 41.65 13.78 4.66
CA GLU A 523 42.47 14.63 3.79
C GLU A 523 42.08 14.48 2.31
N PRO A 524 42.20 15.55 1.49
CA PRO A 524 41.90 15.49 0.06
C PRO A 524 42.63 14.35 -0.67
N GLY A 525 41.90 13.63 -1.53
CA GLY A 525 42.44 12.54 -2.33
C GLY A 525 42.47 11.18 -1.63
N GLN A 526 42.10 11.08 -0.35
CA GLN A 526 41.94 9.82 0.38
C GLN A 526 40.59 9.13 0.08
N THR A 527 40.28 8.93 -1.21
CA THR A 527 39.02 8.30 -1.66
C THR A 527 39.11 6.77 -1.65
N VAL A 528 37.96 6.10 -1.54
CA VAL A 528 37.89 4.62 -1.60
C VAL A 528 37.92 4.15 -3.05
N ARG A 529 38.76 3.14 -3.34
CA ARG A 529 38.88 2.54 -4.68
C ARG A 529 37.80 1.46 -4.88
N LEU A 530 36.70 1.82 -5.51
CA LEU A 530 35.61 0.88 -5.80
C LEU A 530 36.04 -0.28 -6.74
N ASN A 531 35.55 -1.49 -6.47
CA ASN A 531 35.81 -2.67 -7.30
C ASN A 531 35.20 -2.48 -8.70
N PRO A 532 35.93 -2.71 -9.80
CA PRO A 532 35.39 -2.56 -11.16
C PRO A 532 34.22 -3.50 -11.43
N VAL A 533 33.38 -3.16 -12.40
CA VAL A 533 32.25 -3.99 -12.82
C VAL A 533 32.66 -4.97 -13.90
N ASP A 534 32.50 -6.26 -13.61
CA ASP A 534 32.57 -7.34 -14.58
C ASP A 534 31.17 -7.93 -14.79
N MET A 535 30.52 -7.51 -15.88
CA MET A 535 29.15 -7.94 -16.17
C MET A 535 29.02 -9.45 -16.37
N SER A 536 30.12 -10.17 -16.68
CA SER A 536 30.10 -11.63 -16.86
C SER A 536 29.89 -12.41 -15.55
N ASN A 537 30.13 -11.77 -14.40
CA ASN A 537 29.85 -12.34 -13.07
C ASN A 537 28.43 -12.02 -12.57
N GLY A 538 27.66 -11.24 -13.32
CA GLY A 538 26.31 -10.85 -12.95
C GLY A 538 25.22 -11.78 -13.48
N TRP A 539 24.00 -11.28 -13.39
CA TRP A 539 22.79 -11.94 -13.87
C TRP A 539 22.10 -11.06 -14.90
N PHE A 540 21.42 -11.68 -15.85
CA PHE A 540 20.59 -11.00 -16.82
C PHE A 540 19.12 -11.35 -16.63
N GLY A 541 18.25 -10.37 -16.85
CA GLY A 541 16.82 -10.55 -16.99
C GLY A 541 16.35 -10.02 -18.33
N ILE A 542 15.43 -10.75 -18.96
CA ILE A 542 14.76 -10.25 -20.16
C ILE A 542 14.07 -8.93 -19.79
N THR A 543 14.30 -7.93 -20.63
CA THR A 543 13.80 -6.58 -20.41
C THR A 543 12.31 -6.57 -20.60
N THR A 544 11.65 -5.87 -19.69
CA THR A 544 10.21 -5.77 -19.62
C THR A 544 9.65 -5.26 -20.93
N VAL A 545 9.20 -6.18 -21.78
CA VAL A 545 8.36 -5.83 -22.92
C VAL A 545 7.10 -5.25 -22.30
N TYR A 546 6.84 -3.99 -22.59
CA TYR A 546 5.71 -3.21 -22.09
C TYR A 546 4.35 -3.93 -22.25
N ASN A 547 4.27 -4.93 -23.16
CA ASN A 547 3.07 -5.72 -23.48
C ASN A 547 3.30 -7.27 -23.56
N ALA A 548 4.38 -7.85 -23.04
CA ALA A 548 4.52 -9.33 -23.08
C ALA A 548 3.79 -10.00 -21.91
N PRO A 549 3.16 -11.17 -22.13
CA PRO A 549 2.51 -11.91 -21.07
C PRO A 549 3.52 -12.34 -19.98
N VAL A 550 3.10 -12.20 -18.73
CA VAL A 550 3.88 -12.26 -17.47
C VAL A 550 4.65 -13.59 -17.25
N TRP A 551 4.36 -14.64 -18.01
CA TRP A 551 4.93 -15.98 -17.83
C TRP A 551 6.26 -16.25 -18.54
N ASP A 552 6.82 -15.32 -19.32
CA ASP A 552 8.08 -15.52 -20.08
C ASP A 552 9.28 -14.69 -19.57
N LEU A 553 9.21 -14.15 -18.34
CA LEU A 553 10.32 -13.42 -17.72
C LEU A 553 11.42 -14.39 -17.23
N LYS A 554 12.44 -14.60 -18.08
CA LYS A 554 13.62 -15.41 -17.77
C LYS A 554 14.72 -14.52 -17.16
N ILE A 555 15.15 -14.87 -15.95
CA ILE A 555 16.43 -14.43 -15.39
C ILE A 555 17.43 -15.59 -15.45
N ALA A 556 18.70 -15.31 -15.73
CA ALA A 556 19.75 -16.32 -15.73
C ALA A 556 21.11 -15.69 -15.38
N PRO A 557 22.08 -16.47 -14.86
CA PRO A 557 23.46 -15.98 -14.74
C PRO A 557 24.00 -15.64 -16.13
N ALA A 558 24.91 -14.67 -16.22
CA ALA A 558 25.43 -14.16 -17.49
C ALA A 558 26.02 -15.26 -18.38
N THR A 559 26.59 -16.31 -17.79
CA THR A 559 27.15 -17.46 -18.52
C THR A 559 26.10 -18.32 -19.24
N ASN A 560 24.85 -18.31 -18.77
CA ASN A 560 23.77 -19.19 -19.25
C ASN A 560 22.58 -18.40 -19.81
N PHE A 561 22.73 -17.10 -20.03
CA PHE A 561 21.66 -16.26 -20.55
C PHE A 561 21.52 -16.45 -22.07
N LEU A 562 20.31 -16.84 -22.49
CA LEU A 562 20.06 -17.29 -23.87
C LEU A 562 19.60 -16.18 -24.83
N ALA A 563 19.33 -14.97 -24.32
CA ALA A 563 18.95 -13.81 -25.12
C ALA A 563 20.12 -12.82 -25.24
N ASP A 564 19.98 -11.78 -26.07
CA ASP A 564 21.01 -10.76 -26.27
C ASP A 564 21.34 -10.02 -24.96
N PRO A 565 22.56 -10.18 -24.40
CA PRO A 565 22.95 -9.49 -23.19
C PRO A 565 22.95 -7.97 -23.36
N ALA A 566 23.27 -7.45 -24.56
CA ALA A 566 23.41 -6.01 -24.83
C ALA A 566 22.09 -5.24 -24.74
N THR A 567 20.96 -5.94 -24.65
CA THR A 567 19.63 -5.37 -24.48
C THR A 567 18.89 -5.95 -23.28
N ALA A 568 19.57 -6.71 -22.42
CA ALA A 568 19.02 -7.33 -21.21
C ALA A 568 19.30 -6.47 -19.95
N SER A 569 18.41 -6.54 -18.95
CA SER A 569 18.63 -5.93 -17.64
C SER A 569 19.76 -6.67 -16.93
N TRP A 570 20.79 -5.96 -16.49
CA TRP A 570 21.92 -6.53 -15.75
C TRP A 570 21.78 -6.30 -14.25
N MET A 571 21.99 -7.36 -13.47
CA MET A 571 21.92 -7.35 -12.01
C MET A 571 23.23 -7.90 -11.41
N PRO A 572 23.74 -7.33 -10.30
CA PRO A 572 25.04 -7.69 -9.73
C PRO A 572 25.07 -9.07 -9.06
N SER A 573 23.91 -9.65 -8.72
CA SER A 573 23.80 -10.91 -8.00
C SER A 573 22.51 -11.66 -8.34
N GLU A 574 22.44 -12.93 -7.94
CA GLU A 574 21.22 -13.72 -8.03
C GLU A 574 20.09 -13.10 -7.19
N ALA A 575 20.41 -12.58 -6.00
CA ALA A 575 19.44 -11.93 -5.13
C ALA A 575 18.84 -10.68 -5.81
N ALA A 576 19.68 -9.83 -6.41
CA ALA A 576 19.23 -8.69 -7.21
C ALA A 576 18.35 -9.10 -8.39
N ALA A 577 18.71 -10.20 -9.08
CA ALA A 577 17.92 -10.72 -10.18
C ALA A 577 16.54 -11.24 -9.74
N ARG A 578 16.46 -11.85 -8.55
CA ARG A 578 15.21 -12.30 -7.95
C ARG A 578 14.33 -11.11 -7.52
N TYR A 579 14.90 -10.06 -6.92
CA TYR A 579 14.17 -8.82 -6.61
C TYR A 579 13.58 -8.18 -7.87
N TYR A 580 14.41 -8.04 -8.91
CA TYR A 580 14.01 -7.54 -10.21
C TYR A 580 12.82 -8.32 -10.78
N ARG A 581 12.91 -9.65 -10.80
CA ARG A 581 11.85 -10.52 -11.32
C ARG A 581 10.56 -10.36 -10.52
N ALA A 582 10.63 -10.44 -9.18
CA ALA A 582 9.46 -10.34 -8.31
C ALA A 582 8.70 -9.02 -8.53
N PHE A 583 9.42 -7.90 -8.48
CA PHE A 583 8.84 -6.56 -8.70
C PHE A 583 8.20 -6.43 -10.10
N THR A 584 8.89 -6.97 -11.11
CA THR A 584 8.49 -6.88 -12.52
C THR A 584 7.36 -7.84 -12.93
N THR A 585 6.98 -8.81 -12.09
CA THR A 585 5.95 -9.82 -12.44
C THR A 585 4.53 -9.51 -11.94
N VAL A 586 4.31 -8.47 -11.14
CA VAL A 586 3.00 -8.23 -10.48
C VAL A 586 2.00 -7.55 -11.42
N TYR A 587 0.84 -8.16 -11.70
CA TYR A 587 -0.26 -7.53 -12.46
C TYR A 587 -1.21 -6.77 -11.51
N SER A 588 -1.49 -5.50 -11.82
CA SER A 588 -1.99 -4.48 -10.87
C SER A 588 -3.51 -4.36 -10.70
N SER A 589 -4.30 -5.35 -11.08
CA SER A 589 -5.76 -5.25 -10.96
C SER A 589 -6.35 -5.72 -9.62
N TYR A 590 -5.58 -6.36 -8.74
CA TYR A 590 -6.15 -7.13 -7.62
C TYR A 590 -5.88 -6.62 -6.19
N TYR A 591 -4.96 -5.67 -5.97
CA TYR A 591 -4.61 -5.21 -4.61
C TYR A 591 -4.52 -3.69 -4.54
N PRO A 592 -5.58 -2.99 -4.12
CA PRO A 592 -5.60 -1.54 -4.20
C PRO A 592 -5.00 -0.78 -3.01
N ASN A 593 -4.49 -1.37 -1.92
CA ASN A 593 -4.01 -0.54 -0.77
C ASN A 593 -3.10 -1.23 0.29
N ASN A 594 -2.44 -2.37 0.03
CA ASN A 594 -1.47 -2.95 1.00
C ASN A 594 -0.65 -4.07 0.35
N PHE A 595 0.59 -3.78 -0.06
CA PHE A 595 1.56 -4.80 -0.46
C PHE A 595 2.49 -5.10 0.71
N PRO A 596 2.59 -6.35 1.20
CA PRO A 596 3.60 -6.71 2.20
C PRO A 596 5.01 -6.69 1.59
N ALA A 597 6.00 -6.23 2.36
CA ALA A 597 7.41 -6.09 1.96
C ALA A 597 7.95 -7.36 1.24
N VAL A 598 8.53 -7.17 0.05
CA VAL A 598 9.09 -8.24 -0.78
C VAL A 598 10.40 -8.75 -0.15
N LYS A 599 10.39 -9.93 0.50
CA LYS A 599 11.59 -10.54 1.11
C LYS A 599 12.02 -11.78 0.33
N PRO A 600 13.22 -11.90 -0.26
CA PRO A 600 13.56 -13.04 -1.11
C PRO A 600 13.40 -14.37 -0.35
N PHE A 601 13.23 -15.50 -1.05
CA PHE A 601 13.26 -16.82 -0.41
C PHE A 601 14.59 -17.00 0.35
N GLN A 602 14.56 -16.78 1.67
CA GLN A 602 15.72 -16.95 2.54
C GLN A 602 15.95 -18.43 2.89
N SER A 603 14.95 -19.31 2.66
CA SER A 603 14.96 -20.74 3.01
C SER A 603 14.10 -21.58 2.04
N PRO A 604 14.21 -22.92 2.04
CA PRO A 604 13.23 -23.80 1.38
C PRO A 604 11.79 -23.49 1.84
N PRO A 605 10.76 -23.77 1.02
CA PRO A 605 9.37 -23.63 1.46
C PRO A 605 9.15 -24.47 2.71
N SER A 606 8.68 -23.86 3.80
CA SER A 606 8.32 -24.59 5.00
C SER A 606 6.93 -25.20 4.79
N ILE A 607 6.86 -26.51 4.88
CA ILE A 607 5.59 -27.18 5.10
C ILE A 607 5.28 -26.97 6.58
N THR A 608 4.08 -26.48 6.90
CA THR A 608 3.55 -26.58 8.26
C THR A 608 2.51 -27.70 8.30
N PRO A 609 2.89 -28.98 8.48
CA PRO A 609 1.97 -29.99 8.95
C PRO A 609 1.82 -29.89 10.47
N PRO A 610 0.84 -30.57 11.07
CA PRO A 610 0.89 -30.95 12.47
C PRO A 610 2.23 -31.64 12.76
N ALA A 611 2.79 -31.39 13.95
CA ALA A 611 4.18 -31.70 14.32
C ALA A 611 4.74 -33.04 13.77
N ALA A 612 6.05 -33.11 13.49
CA ALA A 612 6.71 -34.37 13.13
C ALA A 612 6.30 -35.50 14.10
N PHE A 613 5.96 -36.67 13.55
CA PHE A 613 5.39 -37.83 14.26
C PHE A 613 3.94 -37.67 14.76
N ALA A 614 3.17 -36.75 14.21
CA ALA A 614 1.72 -36.69 14.47
C ALA A 614 1.02 -38.01 14.11
N ILE A 615 0.08 -38.41 14.95
CA ILE A 615 -0.77 -39.59 14.74
C ILE A 615 -2.14 -39.11 14.29
N TYR A 616 -2.62 -39.61 13.16
CA TYR A 616 -3.96 -39.34 12.65
C TYR A 616 -4.81 -40.60 12.71
N THR A 617 -5.96 -40.49 13.35
CA THR A 617 -6.98 -41.55 13.34
C THR A 617 -7.95 -41.26 12.21
N GLN A 618 -8.23 -42.24 11.36
CA GLN A 618 -9.15 -42.03 10.24
C GLN A 618 -10.62 -41.95 10.70
N PRO A 619 -11.46 -41.16 10.01
CA PRO A 619 -11.12 -40.23 8.93
C PRO A 619 -10.51 -38.91 9.46
N ALA A 620 -9.46 -38.41 8.82
CA ALA A 620 -8.81 -37.16 9.18
C ALA A 620 -8.46 -36.31 7.95
N THR A 621 -8.40 -35.00 8.12
CA THR A 621 -7.88 -34.06 7.12
C THR A 621 -6.55 -33.50 7.62
N VAL A 622 -5.54 -33.48 6.75
CA VAL A 622 -4.26 -32.81 7.02
C VAL A 622 -4.21 -31.54 6.19
N ASP A 623 -4.23 -30.40 6.86
CA ASP A 623 -4.00 -29.12 6.22
C ASP A 623 -2.51 -28.90 6.05
N ILE A 624 -2.08 -28.74 4.80
CA ILE A 624 -0.73 -28.40 4.45
C ILE A 624 -0.70 -26.93 4.07
N THR A 625 -0.18 -26.11 5.00
CA THR A 625 0.10 -24.69 4.71
C THR A 625 1.54 -24.54 4.26
N MET A 626 1.72 -23.91 3.09
CA MET A 626 3.02 -23.44 2.63
C MET A 626 3.16 -21.96 2.98
N ASP A 627 4.13 -21.61 3.82
CA ASP A 627 4.52 -20.21 3.98
C ASP A 627 5.52 -19.86 2.85
N TYR A 628 5.04 -19.11 1.85
CA TYR A 628 5.89 -18.47 0.85
C TYR A 628 5.79 -16.96 1.03
N ARG A 629 6.80 -16.34 1.63
CA ARG A 629 6.83 -14.88 1.81
C ARG A 629 7.29 -14.10 0.57
N VAL A 630 7.00 -14.57 -0.65
CA VAL A 630 7.12 -13.77 -1.90
C VAL A 630 6.20 -14.28 -2.99
N PHE A 631 5.45 -13.35 -3.59
CA PHE A 631 4.70 -13.53 -4.82
C PHE A 631 5.63 -13.82 -6.02
N ALA A 632 5.96 -15.09 -6.24
CA ALA A 632 6.29 -15.58 -7.58
C ALA A 632 5.26 -16.67 -7.91
N ALA A 633 4.70 -16.61 -9.12
CA ALA A 633 3.91 -17.70 -9.65
C ALA A 633 4.71 -19.00 -9.50
N ILE A 634 4.25 -19.90 -8.62
CA ILE A 634 4.72 -21.27 -8.56
C ILE A 634 4.11 -21.95 -9.80
N PRO A 635 4.88 -22.27 -10.86
CA PRO A 635 4.35 -22.99 -12.01
C PRO A 635 3.66 -24.30 -11.61
N TRP A 636 4.20 -25.02 -10.62
CA TRP A 636 3.58 -26.19 -10.02
C TRP A 636 4.19 -26.53 -8.65
N ALA A 637 3.38 -27.14 -7.79
CA ALA A 637 3.85 -27.85 -6.60
C ALA A 637 3.30 -29.28 -6.64
N ASN A 638 4.19 -30.25 -6.43
CA ASN A 638 3.82 -31.67 -6.37
C ASN A 638 4.01 -32.20 -4.95
N PHE A 639 3.05 -33.02 -4.52
CA PHE A 639 3.09 -33.72 -3.25
C PHE A 639 3.23 -35.21 -3.50
N TYR A 640 4.20 -35.81 -2.83
CA TYR A 640 4.50 -37.22 -2.95
C TYR A 640 4.29 -37.94 -1.63
N PHE A 641 3.79 -39.17 -1.74
CA PHE A 641 3.67 -40.15 -0.68
C PHE A 641 4.46 -41.38 -1.09
N GLU A 642 5.50 -41.75 -0.34
CA GLU A 642 6.37 -42.90 -0.67
C GLU A 642 6.80 -42.93 -2.16
N ALA A 643 7.14 -41.74 -2.69
CA ALA A 643 7.50 -41.49 -4.10
C ALA A 643 6.35 -41.54 -5.15
N ALA A 644 5.12 -41.89 -4.77
CA ALA A 644 3.94 -41.76 -5.62
C ALA A 644 3.32 -40.35 -5.48
N GLN A 645 3.06 -39.68 -6.60
CA GLN A 645 2.43 -38.36 -6.59
C GLN A 645 0.95 -38.48 -6.21
N ILE A 646 0.53 -37.76 -5.17
CA ILE A 646 -0.84 -37.83 -4.60
C ILE A 646 -1.65 -36.56 -4.86
N ALA A 647 -0.98 -35.43 -5.10
CA ALA A 647 -1.63 -34.16 -5.45
C ALA A 647 -0.69 -33.26 -6.26
N SER A 648 -1.28 -32.41 -7.10
CA SER A 648 -0.60 -31.36 -7.85
C SER A 648 -1.40 -30.07 -7.75
N LEU A 649 -0.71 -28.94 -7.56
CA LEU A 649 -1.33 -27.63 -7.58
C LEU A 649 -0.75 -26.79 -8.73
N THR A 650 -1.63 -26.26 -9.58
CA THR A 650 -1.30 -25.29 -10.63
C THR A 650 -2.06 -23.99 -10.32
N VAL A 651 -1.35 -23.03 -9.70
CA VAL A 651 -1.75 -21.65 -9.34
C VAL A 651 -3.15 -21.44 -8.73
N SER A 652 -3.20 -21.51 -7.39
CA SER A 652 -3.88 -20.52 -6.53
C SER A 652 -3.03 -20.38 -5.26
N PRO A 653 -2.88 -19.17 -4.69
CA PRO A 653 -2.29 -19.02 -3.37
C PRO A 653 -3.19 -19.73 -2.33
N TRP A 654 -2.60 -20.16 -1.21
CA TRP A 654 -3.24 -20.73 -0.02
C TRP A 654 -3.47 -22.26 0.01
N ALA A 655 -3.51 -22.78 1.24
CA ALA A 655 -3.28 -24.17 1.69
C ALA A 655 -3.90 -25.30 0.87
N VAL A 656 -3.23 -26.46 0.86
CA VAL A 656 -3.75 -27.72 0.30
C VAL A 656 -4.22 -28.61 1.45
N SER A 657 -5.52 -28.90 1.50
CA SER A 657 -6.07 -29.90 2.43
C SER A 657 -6.01 -31.28 1.79
N LEU A 658 -5.35 -32.22 2.45
CA LEU A 658 -5.29 -33.63 2.03
C LEU A 658 -6.25 -34.45 2.88
N SER A 659 -7.21 -35.13 2.25
CA SER A 659 -8.12 -36.05 2.95
C SER A 659 -7.48 -37.42 3.13
N LEU A 660 -7.42 -37.93 4.35
CA LEU A 660 -6.84 -39.23 4.72
C LEU A 660 -7.93 -40.29 4.93
N SER A 661 -8.75 -40.57 3.91
CA SER A 661 -9.75 -41.63 3.97
C SER A 661 -9.24 -42.94 3.35
N ASN A 662 -9.54 -44.08 4.00
CA ASN A 662 -9.26 -45.43 3.51
C ASN A 662 -7.76 -45.78 3.31
N MET A 663 -6.85 -45.11 4.01
CA MET A 663 -5.43 -45.52 3.97
C MET A 663 -5.20 -46.73 4.90
N PRO A 664 -4.24 -47.61 4.60
CA PRO A 664 -3.79 -48.60 5.57
C PRO A 664 -3.24 -47.93 6.85
N GLY A 665 -3.27 -48.64 7.98
CA GLY A 665 -2.56 -48.16 9.18
C GLY A 665 -1.05 -48.31 8.99
N GLY A 666 -0.27 -47.26 9.26
CA GLY A 666 1.19 -47.29 9.09
C GLY A 666 1.89 -45.93 9.11
N PRO A 667 3.23 -45.92 9.16
CA PRO A 667 4.02 -44.69 9.05
C PRO A 667 4.07 -44.22 7.60
N TYR A 668 3.99 -42.90 7.42
CA TYR A 668 3.92 -42.28 6.11
C TYR A 668 4.77 -41.02 6.04
N GLY A 669 5.26 -40.73 4.85
CA GLY A 669 6.13 -39.60 4.59
C GLY A 669 5.63 -38.75 3.44
N ILE A 670 5.46 -37.45 3.69
CA ILE A 670 5.13 -36.46 2.66
C ILE A 670 6.39 -35.72 2.25
N THR A 671 6.60 -35.63 0.94
CA THR A 671 7.61 -34.76 0.32
C THR A 671 6.90 -33.72 -0.53
N CYS A 672 7.36 -32.46 -0.44
CA CYS A 672 6.91 -31.40 -1.33
C CYS A 672 8.04 -31.01 -2.28
N GLU A 673 7.72 -30.96 -3.57
CA GLU A 673 8.58 -30.40 -4.60
C GLU A 673 7.95 -29.12 -5.15
N VAL A 674 8.68 -28.01 -5.03
CA VAL A 674 8.27 -26.71 -5.52
C VAL A 674 9.25 -26.24 -6.59
N ASN A 675 8.71 -25.84 -7.73
CA ASN A 675 9.47 -25.21 -8.80
C ASN A 675 9.16 -23.70 -8.81
N ASP A 676 10.19 -22.86 -8.72
CA ASP A 676 10.06 -21.39 -8.76
C ASP A 676 10.29 -20.79 -10.16
N GLY A 677 10.38 -21.66 -11.18
CA GLY A 677 10.75 -21.32 -12.55
C GLY A 677 12.25 -21.21 -12.81
N LEU A 678 13.12 -21.46 -11.82
CA LEU A 678 14.59 -21.40 -11.95
C LEU A 678 15.27 -22.66 -11.40
N THR A 679 14.80 -23.18 -10.27
CA THR A 679 15.29 -24.42 -9.64
C THR A 679 14.12 -25.21 -9.04
N THR A 680 14.27 -26.53 -8.96
CA THR A 680 13.35 -27.35 -8.16
C THR A 680 13.92 -27.48 -6.76
N ARG A 681 13.20 -26.97 -5.75
CA ARG A 681 13.57 -27.13 -4.34
C ARG A 681 12.65 -28.18 -3.72
N LYS A 682 13.27 -29.20 -3.12
CA LYS A 682 12.56 -30.23 -2.36
C LYS A 682 12.63 -29.89 -0.89
N HIS A 683 11.49 -29.88 -0.19
CA HIS A 683 11.49 -29.92 1.26
C HIS A 683 11.46 -31.38 1.72
N GLY A 684 12.34 -31.70 2.69
CA GLY A 684 12.51 -33.05 3.20
C GLY A 684 11.29 -33.62 3.91
N LEU A 685 11.28 -34.95 3.99
CA LEU A 685 10.28 -35.84 4.56
C LEU A 685 9.76 -35.40 5.92
N GLN A 686 8.45 -35.11 6.03
CA GLN A 686 7.79 -35.07 7.33
C GLN A 686 7.03 -36.38 7.54
N LEU A 687 7.42 -37.11 8.59
CA LEU A 687 6.83 -38.39 8.96
C LEU A 687 5.60 -38.19 9.84
N PHE A 688 4.52 -38.91 9.53
CA PHE A 688 3.33 -39.02 10.37
C PHE A 688 2.84 -40.48 10.37
N THR A 689 2.02 -40.86 11.34
CA THR A 689 1.45 -42.22 11.43
C THR A 689 -0.05 -42.15 11.29
N VAL A 690 -0.63 -43.10 10.54
CA VAL A 690 -2.09 -43.24 10.44
C VAL A 690 -2.52 -44.50 11.17
N GLN A 691 -3.57 -44.37 11.98
CA GLN A 691 -4.20 -45.46 12.71
C GLN A 691 -5.65 -45.64 12.24
N THR A 692 -6.07 -46.90 12.11
CA THR A 692 -7.49 -47.27 11.99
C THR A 692 -8.07 -47.45 13.39
N PRO A 693 -9.26 -46.90 13.72
CA PRO A 693 -9.86 -47.10 15.04
C PRO A 693 -10.25 -48.58 15.27
N ASP A 694 -10.18 -49.07 16.51
CA ASP A 694 -10.67 -50.40 16.89
C ASP A 694 -12.21 -50.47 16.80
N PRO A 695 -12.86 -51.63 16.54
CA PRO A 695 -14.30 -51.78 16.73
C PRO A 695 -14.71 -51.52 18.19
N PRO A 696 -15.91 -51.01 18.47
CA PRO A 696 -16.27 -50.60 19.82
C PRO A 696 -16.48 -51.79 20.78
N ARG A 697 -16.42 -51.54 22.10
CA ARG A 697 -16.77 -52.54 23.11
C ARG A 697 -18.29 -52.70 23.21
N SER A 698 -18.76 -53.93 23.43
CA SER A 698 -20.19 -54.21 23.52
C SER A 698 -20.82 -53.55 24.77
N PRO A 699 -22.01 -52.93 24.66
CA PRO A 699 -22.78 -52.45 25.81
C PRO A 699 -23.11 -53.57 26.80
N SER A 700 -23.44 -53.22 28.04
CA SER A 700 -23.81 -54.20 29.08
C SER A 700 -24.97 -53.70 29.95
N ARG A 701 -25.49 -54.53 30.86
CA ARG A 701 -26.55 -54.16 31.83
C ARG A 701 -27.82 -53.56 31.19
N LEU A 702 -28.24 -54.07 30.03
CA LEU A 702 -29.51 -53.67 29.45
C LEU A 702 -30.66 -53.94 30.43
N SER A 703 -31.55 -52.98 30.54
CA SER A 703 -32.82 -53.01 31.25
C SER A 703 -33.90 -52.40 30.35
N ALA A 704 -35.13 -52.89 30.46
CA ALA A 704 -36.27 -52.39 29.71
C ALA A 704 -37.50 -52.38 30.62
N GLY A 705 -38.24 -51.26 30.65
CA GLY A 705 -39.42 -51.07 31.48
C GLY A 705 -40.49 -50.27 30.75
N SER A 706 -41.75 -50.67 30.87
CA SER A 706 -42.87 -49.92 30.32
C SER A 706 -43.15 -48.69 31.18
N ILE A 707 -43.29 -47.52 30.53
CA ILE A 707 -43.52 -46.23 31.22
C ILE A 707 -44.87 -45.60 30.88
N SER A 708 -45.49 -45.98 29.77
CA SER A 708 -46.88 -45.68 29.42
C SER A 708 -47.38 -46.65 28.33
N ASN A 709 -48.64 -46.50 27.89
CA ASN A 709 -49.23 -47.42 26.90
C ASN A 709 -48.47 -47.37 25.57
N GLY A 710 -47.92 -48.51 25.15
CA GLY A 710 -47.11 -48.62 23.92
C GLY A 710 -45.71 -48.00 24.01
N VAL A 711 -45.25 -47.61 25.21
CA VAL A 711 -43.96 -46.96 25.41
C VAL A 711 -43.07 -47.76 26.35
N VAL A 712 -41.89 -48.12 25.87
CA VAL A 712 -40.87 -48.87 26.61
C VAL A 712 -39.62 -48.02 26.73
N LEU A 713 -39.18 -47.75 27.96
CA LEU A 713 -37.88 -47.14 28.24
C LEU A 713 -36.82 -48.24 28.39
N LEU A 714 -35.77 -48.16 27.59
CA LEU A 714 -34.57 -48.99 27.71
C LEU A 714 -33.43 -48.17 28.34
N SER A 715 -32.64 -48.81 29.19
CA SER A 715 -31.34 -48.27 29.63
C SER A 715 -30.27 -49.34 29.71
N TRP A 716 -29.03 -49.00 29.41
CA TRP A 716 -27.87 -49.88 29.42
C TRP A 716 -26.62 -49.10 29.85
N GLN A 717 -25.57 -49.83 30.19
CA GLN A 717 -24.24 -49.29 30.42
C GLN A 717 -23.44 -49.33 29.12
N ASP A 718 -23.03 -48.16 28.65
CA ASP A 718 -22.05 -48.06 27.57
C ASP A 718 -20.64 -48.39 28.09
N ASN A 719 -19.95 -49.26 27.35
CA ASN A 719 -18.58 -49.70 27.64
C ASN A 719 -17.59 -49.25 26.56
N ALA A 720 -18.10 -48.70 25.46
CA ALA A 720 -17.29 -48.17 24.37
C ALA A 720 -16.88 -46.72 24.66
N ASN A 721 -15.78 -46.30 24.05
CA ASN A 721 -15.26 -44.93 24.13
C ASN A 721 -14.78 -44.44 22.76
N ASN A 722 -15.18 -45.15 21.70
CA ASN A 722 -14.69 -45.03 20.33
C ASN A 722 -15.79 -45.37 19.30
N GLU A 723 -17.04 -45.48 19.75
CA GLU A 723 -18.23 -45.65 18.93
C GLU A 723 -18.66 -44.32 18.30
N THR A 724 -19.21 -44.38 17.08
CA THR A 724 -19.88 -43.24 16.44
C THR A 724 -21.39 -43.30 16.62
N GLY A 725 -21.93 -44.45 17.06
CA GLY A 725 -23.33 -44.60 17.41
C GLY A 725 -23.66 -45.93 18.08
N MET A 726 -24.94 -46.12 18.41
CA MET A 726 -25.48 -47.38 18.91
C MET A 726 -26.66 -47.85 18.07
N LYS A 727 -26.89 -49.15 17.98
CA LYS A 727 -28.06 -49.74 17.33
C LYS A 727 -28.90 -50.44 18.39
N VAL A 728 -30.21 -50.19 18.37
CA VAL A 728 -31.20 -50.93 19.17
C VAL A 728 -31.99 -51.82 18.24
N ALA A 729 -32.05 -53.11 18.57
CA ALA A 729 -32.88 -54.06 17.87
C ALA A 729 -34.02 -54.55 18.76
N ARG A 730 -35.20 -54.73 18.16
CA ARG A 730 -36.43 -55.24 18.78
C ARG A 730 -36.92 -56.47 18.02
N ARG A 731 -37.54 -57.40 18.74
CA ARG A 731 -38.40 -58.44 18.18
C ARG A 731 -39.64 -58.65 19.06
N ALA A 732 -40.77 -59.02 18.47
CA ALA A 732 -41.91 -59.54 19.22
C ALA A 732 -41.61 -60.99 19.66
N LEU A 733 -42.13 -61.43 20.80
CA LEU A 733 -41.81 -62.78 21.32
C LEU A 733 -42.32 -63.91 20.40
N ASP A 734 -43.37 -63.64 19.65
CA ASP A 734 -44.06 -64.51 18.70
C ASP A 734 -43.55 -64.42 17.26
N GLU A 735 -42.67 -63.46 16.94
CA GLU A 735 -42.02 -63.29 15.62
C GLU A 735 -40.49 -63.32 15.73
N GLY A 736 -39.86 -64.36 15.18
CA GLY A 736 -38.45 -64.71 15.45
C GLY A 736 -37.34 -63.84 14.84
N ALA A 737 -37.64 -62.73 14.15
CA ALA A 737 -36.64 -61.89 13.48
C ALA A 737 -36.34 -60.59 14.25
N TRP A 738 -35.05 -60.24 14.37
CA TRP A 738 -34.62 -58.97 14.94
C TRP A 738 -34.69 -57.84 13.92
N THR A 739 -35.34 -56.74 14.28
CA THR A 739 -35.39 -55.52 13.47
C THR A 739 -34.65 -54.41 14.20
N ASN A 740 -33.76 -53.69 13.51
CA ASN A 740 -33.16 -52.49 14.08
C ASN A 740 -34.22 -51.40 14.12
N VAL A 741 -34.62 -51.01 15.33
CA VAL A 741 -35.68 -50.03 15.58
C VAL A 741 -35.13 -48.65 15.90
N ALA A 742 -33.85 -48.54 16.27
CA ALA A 742 -33.19 -47.26 16.44
C ALA A 742 -31.70 -47.31 16.09
N ALA A 743 -31.21 -46.18 15.56
CA ALA A 743 -29.80 -45.83 15.53
C ALA A 743 -29.62 -44.57 16.38
N LEU A 744 -28.74 -44.63 17.38
CA LEU A 744 -28.52 -43.63 18.40
C LEU A 744 -27.13 -43.04 18.26
N ALA A 745 -26.92 -41.85 18.80
CA ALA A 745 -25.59 -41.25 18.89
C ALA A 745 -24.67 -42.06 19.82
N ALA A 746 -23.36 -41.85 19.68
CA ALA A 746 -22.34 -42.39 20.57
C ALA A 746 -22.62 -42.02 22.04
N GLY A 747 -22.24 -42.87 22.99
CA GLY A 747 -22.48 -42.65 24.41
C GLY A 747 -23.94 -42.78 24.87
N ALA A 748 -24.88 -43.12 23.98
CA ALA A 748 -26.28 -43.28 24.38
C ALA A 748 -26.40 -44.44 25.37
N THR A 749 -26.93 -44.19 26.56
CA THR A 749 -27.15 -45.21 27.60
C THR A 749 -28.62 -45.54 27.79
N SER A 750 -29.50 -44.93 27.01
CA SER A 750 -30.94 -45.14 27.09
C SER A 750 -31.62 -44.75 25.79
N TRP A 751 -32.75 -45.39 25.51
CA TRP A 751 -33.63 -45.04 24.41
C TRP A 751 -35.05 -45.46 24.74
N THR A 752 -36.03 -44.70 24.27
CA THR A 752 -37.44 -45.00 24.47
C THR A 752 -38.04 -45.45 23.16
N ASP A 753 -38.57 -46.67 23.14
CA ASP A 753 -39.41 -47.16 22.06
C ASP A 753 -40.81 -46.59 22.23
N MET A 754 -41.17 -45.64 21.36
CA MET A 754 -42.49 -44.99 21.34
C MET A 754 -43.52 -45.74 20.49
N ASP A 755 -43.07 -46.73 19.70
CA ASP A 755 -43.87 -47.49 18.75
C ASP A 755 -43.91 -48.98 19.13
N ALA A 756 -43.76 -49.30 20.42
CA ALA A 756 -44.01 -50.66 20.89
C ALA A 756 -45.52 -50.90 20.74
N ALA A 757 -45.91 -51.81 19.83
CA ALA A 757 -47.32 -52.04 19.51
C ALA A 757 -48.16 -52.27 20.78
N GLN A 758 -49.38 -51.74 20.81
CA GLN A 758 -50.28 -51.91 21.95
C GLN A 758 -50.61 -53.39 22.14
N ASP A 759 -50.39 -53.88 23.36
CA ASP A 759 -50.49 -55.27 23.84
C ASP A 759 -49.46 -56.27 23.25
N GLY A 760 -48.39 -56.57 24.01
CA GLY A 760 -47.40 -57.60 23.67
C GLY A 760 -46.18 -57.65 24.59
N VAL A 761 -45.40 -58.74 24.52
CA VAL A 761 -44.07 -58.87 25.15
C VAL A 761 -43.00 -58.71 24.07
N HIS A 762 -42.09 -57.76 24.25
CA HIS A 762 -41.00 -57.48 23.31
C HIS A 762 -39.65 -57.85 23.91
N ALA A 763 -38.73 -58.32 23.06
CA ALA A 763 -37.32 -58.52 23.40
C ALA A 763 -36.46 -57.43 22.72
N TYR A 764 -35.48 -56.90 23.46
CA TYR A 764 -34.56 -55.86 23.00
C TYR A 764 -33.10 -56.25 23.21
N ARG A 765 -32.21 -55.75 22.33
CA ARG A 765 -30.75 -55.82 22.46
C ARG A 765 -30.08 -54.58 21.86
N VAL A 766 -28.89 -54.24 22.31
CA VAL A 766 -28.15 -53.02 21.90
C VAL A 766 -26.69 -53.34 21.56
N CYS A 767 -26.14 -52.74 20.50
CA CYS A 767 -24.71 -52.75 20.20
C CYS A 767 -24.20 -51.34 19.89
N ALA A 768 -22.92 -51.09 20.17
CA ALA A 768 -22.16 -49.92 19.72
C ALA A 768 -21.61 -50.15 18.29
N PHE A 769 -21.43 -49.11 17.49
CA PHE A 769 -20.77 -49.19 16.18
C PHE A 769 -19.88 -47.98 15.91
N ASN A 770 -18.85 -48.16 15.08
CA ASN A 770 -18.09 -47.08 14.45
C ASN A 770 -17.74 -47.43 13.00
N ASP A 771 -16.93 -46.59 12.36
CA ASP A 771 -16.46 -46.81 10.99
C ASP A 771 -15.60 -48.08 10.83
N ALA A 772 -15.11 -48.67 11.94
CA ALA A 772 -14.40 -49.94 11.95
C ALA A 772 -15.32 -51.18 12.11
N GLY A 773 -16.60 -50.99 12.45
CA GLY A 773 -17.62 -52.04 12.51
C GLY A 773 -18.49 -52.03 13.77
N ASP A 774 -19.36 -53.04 13.89
CA ASP A 774 -20.24 -53.23 15.05
C ASP A 774 -19.50 -53.98 16.17
N SER A 775 -19.75 -53.55 17.40
CA SER A 775 -19.44 -54.34 18.60
C SER A 775 -20.34 -55.59 18.69
N GLY A 776 -20.04 -56.50 19.63
CA GLY A 776 -21.00 -57.53 20.02
C GLY A 776 -22.29 -56.93 20.60
N TRP A 777 -23.41 -57.64 20.46
CA TRP A 777 -24.68 -57.25 21.09
C TRP A 777 -24.67 -57.55 22.60
N CYS A 778 -25.34 -56.72 23.40
CA CYS A 778 -25.58 -57.00 24.81
C CYS A 778 -26.62 -58.10 25.04
N ASP A 779 -26.75 -58.58 26.29
CA ASP A 779 -27.77 -59.55 26.68
C ASP A 779 -29.20 -59.03 26.42
N GLU A 780 -30.08 -59.89 25.91
CA GLU A 780 -31.45 -59.52 25.57
C GLU A 780 -32.35 -59.27 26.80
N ARG A 781 -33.30 -58.33 26.67
CA ARG A 781 -34.29 -58.00 27.72
C ARG A 781 -35.73 -58.01 27.25
N LEU A 782 -36.58 -58.62 28.07
CA LEU A 782 -38.01 -58.82 27.86
C LEU A 782 -38.83 -57.80 28.65
N VAL A 783 -39.86 -57.21 28.05
CA VAL A 783 -40.76 -56.24 28.70
C VAL A 783 -42.18 -56.34 28.15
N ALA A 784 -43.17 -56.23 29.05
CA ALA A 784 -44.59 -56.15 28.70
C ALA A 784 -45.04 -54.67 28.74
N ALA A 785 -45.62 -54.15 27.66
CA ALA A 785 -46.17 -52.79 27.63
C ALA A 785 -47.51 -52.75 28.38
N ALA A 786 -47.66 -51.92 29.43
CA ALA A 786 -48.88 -51.84 30.24
C ALA A 786 -49.55 -50.46 30.14
N ALA A 787 -50.88 -50.43 30.09
CA ALA A 787 -51.68 -49.20 30.11
C ALA A 787 -51.93 -48.72 31.55
N ASN A 788 -51.57 -47.48 31.90
CA ASN A 788 -52.07 -46.80 33.11
C ASN A 788 -52.04 -45.26 33.00
N THR A 789 -53.05 -44.65 33.64
CA THR A 789 -53.47 -43.25 33.68
C THR A 789 -52.69 -42.40 34.69
N TRP A 790 -52.44 -41.11 34.39
CA TRP A 790 -51.66 -40.18 35.21
C TRP A 790 -52.51 -39.34 36.20
N SER A 791 -52.10 -39.27 37.48
CA SER A 791 -52.58 -38.31 38.48
C SER A 791 -51.37 -37.61 39.13
N GLY A 792 -51.19 -36.31 38.90
CA GLY A 792 -50.01 -35.56 39.38
C GLY A 792 -50.06 -35.12 40.84
N ASN A 793 -48.89 -34.77 41.41
CA ASN A 793 -48.73 -33.55 42.20
C ASN A 793 -47.26 -33.12 42.37
N ALA A 794 -47.07 -31.81 42.57
CA ALA A 794 -45.82 -31.06 42.64
C ALA A 794 -45.00 -31.29 43.93
N GLY A 795 -43.67 -31.11 43.85
CA GLY A 795 -42.82 -30.99 45.03
C GLY A 795 -41.32 -30.85 44.75
N ASN A 796 -40.84 -29.60 44.85
CA ASN A 796 -39.54 -29.21 45.44
C ASN A 796 -38.23 -29.40 44.64
N ALA A 797 -37.63 -28.28 44.20
CA ALA A 797 -36.24 -27.82 44.44
C ALA A 797 -35.65 -26.99 43.27
N SER A 798 -34.90 -25.94 43.64
CA SER A 798 -34.29 -24.87 42.85
C SER A 798 -33.36 -25.28 41.70
N TRP A 799 -33.36 -24.50 40.60
CA TRP A 799 -32.55 -24.73 39.38
C TRP A 799 -31.48 -23.65 39.13
N ASP A 800 -30.71 -23.24 40.15
CA ASP A 800 -29.83 -22.05 40.07
C ASP A 800 -28.31 -22.35 39.97
N THR A 801 -27.88 -23.49 39.40
CA THR A 801 -26.47 -23.66 39.01
C THR A 801 -26.31 -24.56 37.79
N ALA A 802 -25.35 -24.22 36.91
CA ALA A 802 -24.98 -24.95 35.69
C ALA A 802 -24.49 -26.41 35.89
N ALA A 803 -24.53 -26.93 37.12
CA ALA A 803 -24.05 -28.27 37.46
C ALA A 803 -25.10 -29.38 37.28
N ASN A 804 -26.38 -29.07 37.06
CA ASN A 804 -27.46 -30.07 36.98
C ASN A 804 -27.95 -30.39 35.55
N TRP A 805 -27.22 -30.00 34.50
CA TRP A 805 -27.61 -30.23 33.10
C TRP A 805 -27.07 -31.51 32.46
N LEU A 806 -26.58 -32.46 33.26
CA LEU A 806 -26.16 -33.78 32.79
C LEU A 806 -27.15 -34.84 33.26
N GLY A 807 -28.25 -35.03 32.52
CA GLY A 807 -28.98 -36.31 32.64
C GLY A 807 -30.48 -36.38 32.38
N ALA A 808 -31.19 -35.32 32.00
CA ALA A 808 -32.60 -35.43 31.61
C ALA A 808 -32.74 -35.27 30.09
N ALA A 809 -33.38 -36.24 29.44
CA ALA A 809 -33.79 -36.13 28.05
C ALA A 809 -34.61 -34.85 27.87
N LEU A 810 -34.23 -34.03 26.88
CA LEU A 810 -35.06 -32.91 26.45
C LEU A 810 -36.37 -33.49 25.89
N PRO A 811 -37.52 -32.89 26.22
CA PRO A 811 -38.81 -33.37 25.76
C PRO A 811 -38.98 -33.18 24.25
N ASP A 812 -39.75 -34.07 23.62
CA ASP A 812 -40.02 -34.07 22.17
C ASP A 812 -40.56 -32.71 21.68
N ALA A 813 -40.41 -32.51 20.36
CA ALA A 813 -40.85 -31.33 19.62
C ALA A 813 -42.22 -30.81 20.12
N GLY A 814 -42.20 -29.64 20.77
CA GLY A 814 -43.39 -28.97 21.31
C GLY A 814 -43.39 -28.73 22.82
N ALA A 815 -42.37 -29.13 23.57
CA ALA A 815 -42.36 -28.96 25.01
C ALA A 815 -41.72 -27.65 25.52
N ALA A 816 -42.46 -26.98 26.38
CA ALA A 816 -42.11 -25.73 27.06
C ALA A 816 -41.00 -25.93 28.11
N VAL A 817 -39.81 -25.37 27.89
CA VAL A 817 -38.80 -25.22 28.94
C VAL A 817 -39.12 -23.95 29.73
N VAL A 818 -39.52 -24.05 31.00
CA VAL A 818 -39.83 -22.92 31.90
C VAL A 818 -38.65 -22.67 32.85
N PHE A 819 -38.03 -21.48 32.79
CA PHE A 819 -36.97 -21.07 33.71
C PHE A 819 -37.54 -20.26 34.89
N PRO A 820 -37.25 -20.64 36.15
CA PRO A 820 -37.83 -19.97 37.32
C PRO A 820 -36.82 -19.17 38.19
N GLU A 821 -35.65 -18.73 37.68
CA GLU A 821 -34.88 -17.56 38.21
C GLU A 821 -33.58 -17.23 37.42
N LYS A 822 -32.98 -16.09 37.81
CA LYS A 822 -32.02 -15.16 37.17
C LYS A 822 -30.71 -15.76 36.59
N GLY A 823 -30.58 -15.88 35.26
CA GLY A 823 -29.31 -16.25 34.60
C GLY A 823 -29.33 -16.19 33.06
N ALA A 824 -28.19 -15.85 32.44
CA ALA A 824 -28.05 -15.52 31.02
C ALA A 824 -28.41 -16.66 30.04
N LEU A 825 -29.19 -16.34 28.99
CA LEU A 825 -29.58 -17.25 27.91
C LEU A 825 -28.46 -17.42 26.87
N ALA A 826 -27.97 -18.65 26.69
CA ALA A 826 -27.20 -19.06 25.51
C ALA A 826 -27.98 -20.17 24.78
N PRO A 827 -28.71 -19.87 23.68
CA PRO A 827 -29.52 -20.87 22.99
C PRO A 827 -28.62 -21.80 22.15
N TYR A 828 -28.54 -23.06 22.56
CA TYR A 828 -28.01 -24.16 21.76
C TYR A 828 -29.13 -25.19 21.50
N SER A 829 -29.86 -25.07 20.38
CA SER A 829 -30.32 -26.21 19.56
C SER A 829 -31.34 -25.77 18.48
N SER A 830 -31.43 -26.58 17.43
CA SER A 830 -32.37 -26.51 16.31
C SER A 830 -33.83 -26.33 16.71
N GLY A 831 -34.50 -25.28 16.20
CA GLY A 831 -35.97 -25.13 16.15
C GLY A 831 -36.74 -25.32 17.47
N GLY A 832 -36.37 -24.62 18.55
CA GLY A 832 -36.98 -24.77 19.89
C GLY A 832 -37.87 -23.60 20.34
N HIS A 833 -38.92 -23.92 21.11
CA HIS A 833 -39.73 -22.97 21.88
C HIS A 833 -39.15 -22.83 23.31
N VAL A 834 -38.72 -21.64 23.70
CA VAL A 834 -38.31 -21.28 25.07
C VAL A 834 -39.50 -20.63 25.77
N MET A 835 -39.91 -21.15 26.93
CA MET A 835 -40.99 -20.57 27.72
C MET A 835 -40.45 -19.87 28.97
N ILE A 836 -40.88 -18.64 29.23
CA ILE A 836 -40.49 -17.93 30.46
C ILE A 836 -41.70 -17.84 31.39
N GLY A 837 -41.52 -18.30 32.63
CA GLY A 837 -42.57 -18.29 33.66
C GLY A 837 -42.60 -17.00 34.48
N GLU A 838 -41.53 -16.22 34.41
CA GLU A 838 -41.29 -14.97 35.15
C GLU A 838 -40.28 -14.08 34.38
N ASP A 839 -40.12 -12.82 34.80
CA ASP A 839 -39.23 -11.86 34.14
C ASP A 839 -37.76 -12.33 34.18
N ILE A 840 -37.08 -12.34 33.02
CA ILE A 840 -35.66 -12.74 32.91
C ILE A 840 -34.80 -11.53 32.58
N GLU A 841 -33.88 -11.16 33.47
CA GLU A 841 -32.90 -10.09 33.24
C GLU A 841 -31.69 -10.57 32.41
N VAL A 842 -31.38 -9.86 31.32
CA VAL A 842 -30.25 -10.12 30.42
C VAL A 842 -29.48 -8.83 30.09
N THR A 843 -28.16 -8.93 29.90
CA THR A 843 -27.32 -7.81 29.44
C THR A 843 -27.26 -7.72 27.91
N GLY A 844 -27.51 -8.81 27.21
CA GLY A 844 -27.57 -8.87 25.75
C GLY A 844 -27.83 -10.28 25.24
N ILE A 845 -28.24 -10.40 23.98
CA ILE A 845 -28.46 -11.68 23.28
C ILE A 845 -27.55 -11.71 22.05
N THR A 846 -26.65 -12.68 21.98
CA THR A 846 -25.73 -12.87 20.83
C THR A 846 -25.97 -14.22 20.17
N PHE A 847 -26.22 -14.21 18.86
CA PHE A 847 -26.38 -15.43 18.08
C PHE A 847 -25.03 -15.83 17.46
N MET A 848 -24.56 -17.08 17.68
CA MET A 848 -23.25 -17.54 17.19
C MET A 848 -23.33 -18.22 15.81
N ASN A 849 -22.29 -18.04 14.99
CA ASN A 849 -22.17 -18.39 13.56
C ASN A 849 -22.17 -19.90 13.17
N ARG A 850 -22.75 -20.82 13.96
CA ARG A 850 -22.89 -22.22 13.53
C ARG A 850 -24.23 -22.41 12.81
N ARG A 851 -24.15 -22.90 11.57
CA ARG A 851 -25.26 -23.27 10.67
C ARG A 851 -26.41 -23.95 11.46
N MET A 852 -27.43 -23.18 11.83
CA MET A 852 -28.64 -23.74 12.43
C MET A 852 -29.50 -24.29 11.29
N PRO A 853 -29.98 -25.55 11.35
CA PRO A 853 -30.94 -26.06 10.39
C PRO A 853 -32.21 -25.19 10.43
N THR A 854 -32.78 -24.91 9.25
CA THR A 854 -34.02 -24.12 9.05
C THR A 854 -35.08 -24.41 10.12
N GLY A 855 -35.33 -23.44 11.01
CA GLY A 855 -36.35 -23.47 12.06
C GLY A 855 -36.28 -22.24 12.97
N ASP A 856 -37.44 -21.68 13.30
CA ASP A 856 -37.55 -20.44 14.10
C ASP A 856 -37.22 -20.70 15.59
N ILE A 857 -36.68 -19.68 16.25
CA ILE A 857 -36.50 -19.68 17.72
C ILE A 857 -37.60 -18.81 18.31
N THR A 858 -38.55 -19.42 19.03
CA THR A 858 -39.61 -18.67 19.71
C THR A 858 -39.31 -18.57 21.20
N ILE A 859 -39.30 -17.36 21.76
CA ILE A 859 -39.25 -17.10 23.19
C ILE A 859 -40.65 -16.64 23.61
N SER A 860 -41.46 -17.53 24.16
CA SER A 860 -42.83 -17.25 24.60
C SER A 860 -42.90 -17.12 26.13
N SER A 861 -43.91 -16.45 26.66
CA SER A 861 -44.10 -16.30 28.11
C SER A 861 -45.44 -16.85 28.57
N THR A 862 -45.45 -17.39 29.79
CA THR A 862 -46.67 -17.79 30.51
C THR A 862 -46.96 -16.74 31.58
N GLY A 863 -48.18 -16.20 31.64
CA GLY A 863 -48.59 -15.29 32.72
C GLY A 863 -48.05 -13.86 32.68
N GLY A 864 -47.56 -13.37 31.52
CA GLY A 864 -47.17 -11.96 31.34
C GLY A 864 -45.68 -11.64 31.59
N ALA A 865 -44.85 -12.65 31.77
CA ALA A 865 -43.40 -12.51 31.92
C ALA A 865 -42.72 -11.88 30.68
N SER A 866 -41.66 -11.12 30.91
CA SER A 866 -40.91 -10.36 29.90
C SER A 866 -39.39 -10.61 29.96
N VAL A 867 -38.71 -10.44 28.83
CA VAL A 867 -37.24 -10.38 28.78
C VAL A 867 -36.79 -8.96 29.12
N VAL A 868 -36.03 -8.79 30.21
CA VAL A 868 -35.60 -7.49 30.73
C VAL A 868 -34.15 -7.19 30.34
N PHE A 869 -33.91 -6.19 29.50
CA PHE A 869 -32.57 -5.72 29.15
C PHE A 869 -32.07 -4.68 30.15
N GLY A 870 -30.93 -4.95 30.78
CA GLY A 870 -30.23 -3.97 31.63
C GLY A 870 -29.57 -2.83 30.85
N PRO A 871 -28.81 -1.94 31.52
CA PRO A 871 -28.16 -0.82 30.85
C PRO A 871 -27.19 -1.25 29.75
N GLY A 872 -27.36 -0.69 28.54
CA GLY A 872 -26.58 -1.06 27.36
C GLY A 872 -27.05 -2.33 26.63
N GLY A 873 -28.32 -2.70 26.81
CA GLY A 873 -28.93 -3.87 26.16
C GLY A 873 -28.66 -3.96 24.67
N ARG A 874 -28.23 -5.14 24.22
CA ARG A 874 -27.85 -5.37 22.82
C ARG A 874 -28.35 -6.71 22.28
N ILE A 875 -28.76 -6.72 21.01
CA ILE A 875 -29.02 -7.91 20.22
C ILE A 875 -28.07 -7.91 19.02
N ASP A 876 -27.25 -8.95 18.90
CA ASP A 876 -26.27 -9.11 17.82
C ASP A 876 -26.55 -10.38 17.01
N LYS A 877 -26.92 -10.21 15.74
CA LYS A 877 -27.07 -11.31 14.77
C LYS A 877 -26.03 -11.18 13.64
N PRO A 878 -25.04 -12.07 13.54
CA PRO A 878 -24.08 -12.11 12.42
C PRO A 878 -24.72 -12.70 11.15
N SER A 879 -24.06 -12.55 9.99
CA SER A 879 -24.58 -12.94 8.66
C SER A 879 -24.66 -14.47 8.48
N GLY A 880 -25.87 -15.01 8.31
CA GLY A 880 -26.17 -16.43 8.03
C GLY A 880 -27.68 -16.65 7.79
N ASP A 881 -28.06 -17.82 7.26
CA ASP A 881 -29.40 -18.16 6.72
C ASP A 881 -30.61 -17.79 7.63
N ALA A 882 -31.77 -17.61 6.99
CA ALA A 882 -33.02 -17.07 7.53
C ALA A 882 -33.58 -17.90 8.72
N ASN A 883 -33.51 -17.32 9.92
CA ASN A 883 -34.19 -17.81 11.12
C ASN A 883 -34.98 -16.64 11.70
N GLU A 884 -36.29 -16.77 11.92
CA GLU A 884 -37.06 -15.79 12.68
C GLU A 884 -36.85 -16.02 14.18
N VAL A 885 -36.53 -14.95 14.91
CA VAL A 885 -36.58 -14.95 16.37
C VAL A 885 -37.86 -14.26 16.77
N ASN A 886 -38.81 -14.99 17.34
CA ASN A 886 -40.10 -14.46 17.77
C ASN A 886 -40.11 -14.35 19.30
N ALA A 887 -39.97 -13.14 19.85
CA ALA A 887 -39.95 -12.94 21.30
C ALA A 887 -41.28 -12.40 21.85
N CYS A 888 -41.59 -12.82 23.08
CA CYS A 888 -42.64 -12.30 23.95
C CYS A 888 -42.30 -10.89 24.45
N GLY A 889 -43.05 -10.38 25.43
CA GLY A 889 -42.87 -9.00 25.93
C GLY A 889 -41.41 -8.70 26.30
N VAL A 890 -40.93 -7.51 25.93
CA VAL A 890 -39.56 -7.04 26.20
C VAL A 890 -39.64 -5.86 27.15
N ARG A 891 -38.76 -5.80 28.15
CA ARG A 891 -38.58 -4.66 29.05
C ARG A 891 -37.20 -4.07 28.81
N ILE A 892 -37.11 -2.78 28.46
CA ILE A 892 -35.82 -2.11 28.20
C ILE A 892 -35.41 -1.22 29.38
N GLY A 893 -34.11 -1.20 29.68
CA GLY A 893 -33.51 -0.43 30.76
C GLY A 893 -32.82 0.86 30.30
N VAL A 894 -32.19 1.55 31.27
CA VAL A 894 -31.48 2.82 31.05
C VAL A 894 -30.44 2.68 29.93
N GLY A 895 -30.54 3.49 28.88
CA GLY A 895 -29.63 3.44 27.73
C GLY A 895 -30.19 2.74 26.48
N GLY A 896 -31.40 2.18 26.56
CA GLY A 896 -32.10 1.66 25.38
C GLY A 896 -31.65 0.27 24.93
N LEU A 897 -32.25 -0.17 23.83
CA LEU A 897 -31.95 -1.43 23.17
C LEU A 897 -31.34 -1.19 21.79
N ARG A 898 -30.15 -1.74 21.55
CA ARG A 898 -29.53 -1.74 20.22
C ARG A 898 -29.67 -3.10 19.55
N CYS A 899 -30.27 -3.12 18.36
CA CYS A 899 -30.47 -4.30 17.54
C CYS A 899 -29.56 -4.25 16.30
N SER A 900 -28.41 -4.94 16.35
CA SER A 900 -27.45 -5.05 15.25
C SER A 900 -27.64 -6.36 14.49
N ILE A 901 -28.36 -6.27 13.36
CA ILE A 901 -28.80 -7.43 12.59
C ILE A 901 -28.08 -7.42 11.24
N ALA A 902 -27.08 -8.27 11.03
CA ALA A 902 -26.29 -8.29 9.80
C ALA A 902 -27.02 -8.94 8.62
N GLY A 903 -27.98 -9.84 8.86
CA GLY A 903 -28.85 -10.49 7.85
C GLY A 903 -30.03 -11.24 8.51
N GLY A 904 -31.05 -11.63 7.74
CA GLY A 904 -32.29 -12.26 8.26
C GLY A 904 -33.21 -11.29 9.02
N SER A 905 -34.16 -11.83 9.80
CA SER A 905 -35.16 -11.06 10.56
C SER A 905 -35.17 -11.41 12.06
N VAL A 906 -35.51 -10.42 12.90
CA VAL A 906 -35.86 -10.59 14.34
C VAL A 906 -37.22 -9.95 14.55
N ALA A 907 -38.16 -10.64 15.20
CA ALA A 907 -39.52 -10.19 15.42
C ALA A 907 -39.87 -10.07 16.92
N PHE A 908 -40.40 -8.92 17.31
CA PHE A 908 -41.01 -8.69 18.62
C PHE A 908 -42.52 -8.63 18.46
N ASN A 909 -43.18 -9.73 18.78
CA ASN A 909 -44.64 -9.83 18.68
C ASN A 909 -45.34 -9.54 20.02
N GLY A 910 -44.60 -9.60 21.13
CA GLY A 910 -45.05 -9.10 22.44
C GLY A 910 -44.84 -7.59 22.64
N ALA A 911 -45.41 -7.04 23.72
CA ALA A 911 -45.26 -5.61 24.03
C ALA A 911 -43.82 -5.27 24.47
N ILE A 912 -43.28 -4.15 23.98
CA ILE A 912 -42.00 -3.59 24.44
C ILE A 912 -42.30 -2.49 25.45
N THR A 913 -41.98 -2.72 26.72
CA THR A 913 -42.14 -1.80 27.83
C THR A 913 -40.78 -1.31 28.30
N GLU A 914 -40.73 -0.28 29.14
CA GLU A 914 -39.48 0.25 29.68
C GLU A 914 -39.50 0.26 31.21
N THR A 915 -38.32 0.10 31.81
CA THR A 915 -38.10 0.23 33.26
C THR A 915 -37.63 1.64 33.64
N ALA A 916 -37.19 2.41 32.65
CA ALA A 916 -36.86 3.84 32.69
C ALA A 916 -36.90 4.38 31.24
N PRO A 917 -37.10 5.70 31.01
CA PRO A 917 -37.16 6.28 29.66
C PRO A 917 -36.01 5.82 28.76
N ALA A 918 -36.35 5.09 27.70
CA ALA A 918 -35.38 4.40 26.85
C ALA A 918 -35.91 4.22 25.42
N GLY A 919 -35.00 4.14 24.45
CA GLY A 919 -35.33 4.04 23.02
C GLY A 919 -34.72 2.82 22.35
N ILE A 920 -35.02 2.63 21.05
CA ILE A 920 -34.51 1.53 20.24
C ILE A 920 -33.58 2.06 19.14
N VAL A 921 -32.44 1.40 18.93
CA VAL A 921 -31.55 1.66 17.79
C VAL A 921 -31.46 0.41 16.92
N LYS A 922 -31.85 0.53 15.66
CA LYS A 922 -31.71 -0.53 14.64
C LYS A 922 -30.51 -0.26 13.73
N ASP A 923 -29.55 -1.16 13.73
CA ASP A 923 -28.38 -1.17 12.86
C ASP A 923 -28.16 -2.54 12.17
N GLY A 924 -27.18 -2.61 11.26
CA GLY A 924 -26.98 -3.76 10.38
C GLY A 924 -28.00 -3.87 9.24
N ALA A 925 -27.73 -4.70 8.23
CA ALA A 925 -28.50 -4.75 6.98
C ALA A 925 -29.83 -5.54 7.05
N GLY A 926 -30.07 -6.35 8.10
CA GLY A 926 -31.25 -7.20 8.25
C GLY A 926 -32.50 -6.48 8.77
N ILE A 927 -33.55 -7.24 9.07
CA ILE A 927 -34.91 -6.78 9.40
C ILE A 927 -35.16 -6.87 10.91
N LEU A 928 -35.71 -5.81 11.50
CA LEU A 928 -36.37 -5.84 12.82
C LEU A 928 -37.87 -5.65 12.62
N ALA A 929 -38.68 -6.63 12.99
CA ALA A 929 -40.14 -6.59 12.90
C ALA A 929 -40.78 -6.35 14.28
N LEU A 930 -41.69 -5.39 14.35
CA LEU A 930 -42.45 -5.03 15.55
C LEU A 930 -43.91 -5.36 15.30
N GLY A 931 -44.37 -6.51 15.81
CA GLY A 931 -45.75 -6.96 15.75
C GLY A 931 -46.57 -6.63 17.01
N GLY A 932 -45.90 -6.37 18.14
CA GLY A 932 -46.52 -5.99 19.41
C GLY A 932 -46.58 -4.48 19.67
N ILE A 933 -47.10 -4.09 20.84
CA ILE A 933 -47.22 -2.68 21.27
C ILE A 933 -45.87 -2.18 21.80
N GLY A 934 -45.35 -1.07 21.28
CA GLY A 934 -44.21 -0.35 21.86
C GLY A 934 -44.70 0.67 22.87
N ALA A 935 -44.58 0.38 24.15
CA ALA A 935 -44.95 1.24 25.27
C ALA A 935 -43.77 2.00 25.91
N TYR A 936 -42.60 1.99 25.26
CA TYR A 936 -41.43 2.79 25.67
C TYR A 936 -41.58 4.25 25.23
N GLN A 937 -40.99 5.18 25.98
CA GLN A 937 -41.16 6.63 25.79
C GLN A 937 -40.03 7.27 24.97
N GLY A 938 -38.86 6.63 24.90
CA GLY A 938 -37.73 7.12 24.11
C GLY A 938 -37.93 6.95 22.60
N GLY A 939 -37.10 7.62 21.81
CA GLY A 939 -37.19 7.57 20.35
C GLY A 939 -36.62 6.28 19.72
N THR A 940 -36.95 6.07 18.45
CA THR A 940 -36.47 4.94 17.65
C THR A 940 -35.63 5.41 16.48
N ILE A 941 -34.42 4.88 16.34
CA ILE A 941 -33.48 5.25 15.28
C ILE A 941 -33.22 4.05 14.38
N VAL A 942 -33.43 4.21 13.07
CA VAL A 942 -33.07 3.21 12.05
C VAL A 942 -31.86 3.72 11.27
N SER A 943 -30.67 3.30 11.68
CA SER A 943 -29.41 3.72 11.06
C SER A 943 -29.06 2.92 9.80
N ASN A 944 -29.51 1.66 9.74
CA ASN A 944 -29.31 0.77 8.59
C ASN A 944 -30.32 -0.40 8.59
N GLY A 945 -30.64 -0.94 7.41
CA GLY A 945 -31.56 -2.08 7.26
C GLY A 945 -33.03 -1.71 7.44
N VAL A 946 -33.88 -2.69 7.72
CA VAL A 946 -35.34 -2.52 7.72
C VAL A 946 -35.92 -2.56 9.13
N LEU A 947 -36.78 -1.59 9.45
CA LEU A 947 -37.74 -1.64 10.55
C LEU A 947 -39.14 -1.90 9.97
N MET A 948 -39.74 -3.03 10.32
CA MET A 948 -41.05 -3.46 9.85
C MET A 948 -42.09 -3.31 10.97
N VAL A 949 -43.03 -2.39 10.83
CA VAL A 949 -44.07 -2.10 11.83
C VAL A 949 -45.37 -2.76 11.41
N ASN A 950 -45.81 -3.78 12.15
CA ASN A 950 -46.92 -4.67 11.75
C ASN A 950 -48.06 -4.74 12.78
N ASN A 951 -48.13 -3.79 13.72
CA ASN A 951 -49.16 -3.79 14.76
C ASN A 951 -50.33 -2.84 14.42
N ALA A 952 -51.56 -3.37 14.35
CA ALA A 952 -52.68 -2.63 13.75
C ALA A 952 -53.43 -1.66 14.69
N MET A 953 -53.30 -1.79 16.01
CA MET A 953 -54.21 -1.11 16.97
C MET A 953 -53.56 -0.03 17.86
N GLU A 954 -52.28 -0.12 18.16
CA GLU A 954 -51.54 0.84 19.01
C GLU A 954 -50.11 1.03 18.47
N SER A 955 -49.33 1.99 18.98
CA SER A 955 -48.04 2.26 18.35
C SER A 955 -47.00 1.16 18.56
N ALA A 956 -46.30 0.75 17.50
CA ALA A 956 -45.14 -0.18 17.62
C ALA A 956 -43.90 0.48 18.22
N CYS A 957 -43.79 1.81 18.08
CA CYS A 957 -42.58 2.55 18.44
C CYS A 957 -42.75 3.49 19.63
N GLY A 958 -43.88 3.40 20.35
CA GLY A 958 -44.22 4.38 21.37
C GLY A 958 -44.49 5.78 20.82
N PRO A 959 -44.66 6.77 21.71
CA PRO A 959 -44.90 8.17 21.33
C PRO A 959 -43.62 8.95 21.00
N GLY A 960 -42.43 8.38 21.25
CA GLY A 960 -41.15 9.02 20.98
C GLY A 960 -40.87 9.21 19.48
N PRO A 961 -39.97 10.13 19.08
CA PRO A 961 -39.68 10.39 17.67
C PRO A 961 -39.03 9.18 16.99
N VAL A 962 -39.34 8.97 15.71
CA VAL A 962 -38.77 7.91 14.88
C VAL A 962 -37.93 8.53 13.76
N ALA A 963 -36.62 8.27 13.77
CA ALA A 963 -35.67 8.80 12.80
C ALA A 963 -35.16 7.69 11.88
N ILE A 964 -35.35 7.84 10.57
CA ILE A 964 -34.86 6.91 9.54
C ILE A 964 -33.70 7.58 8.80
N ALA A 965 -32.49 7.06 9.00
CA ALA A 965 -31.30 7.56 8.31
C ALA A 965 -31.27 7.15 6.83
N VAL A 966 -30.36 7.71 6.05
CA VAL A 966 -30.21 7.46 4.58
C VAL A 966 -30.16 5.98 4.20
N LYS A 967 -29.62 5.10 5.04
CA LYS A 967 -29.52 3.64 4.79
C LYS A 967 -30.64 2.81 5.46
N GLY A 968 -31.56 3.48 6.16
CA GLY A 968 -32.68 2.86 6.85
C GLY A 968 -33.91 2.75 5.96
N ILE A 969 -34.75 1.76 6.26
CA ILE A 969 -36.05 1.54 5.64
C ILE A 969 -37.10 1.39 6.74
N LEU A 970 -38.18 2.16 6.68
CA LEU A 970 -39.39 1.94 7.47
C LEU A 970 -40.46 1.30 6.58
N GLY A 971 -41.00 0.16 6.99
CA GLY A 971 -42.11 -0.47 6.28
C GLY A 971 -43.13 -1.13 7.19
N GLY A 972 -44.06 -1.88 6.60
CA GLY A 972 -45.13 -2.58 7.30
C GLY A 972 -46.46 -1.83 7.30
N SER A 973 -47.49 -2.42 7.89
CA SER A 973 -48.88 -1.91 7.86
C SER A 973 -49.44 -1.52 9.24
N GLY A 974 -48.56 -1.22 10.20
CA GLY A 974 -48.94 -0.88 11.56
C GLY A 974 -49.03 0.62 11.85
N TYR A 975 -48.99 0.98 13.13
CA TYR A 975 -49.10 2.37 13.60
C TYR A 975 -47.84 2.88 14.32
N VAL A 976 -47.44 4.11 14.02
CA VAL A 976 -46.36 4.84 14.70
C VAL A 976 -46.91 6.15 15.29
N ALA A 977 -47.01 6.25 16.61
CA ALA A 977 -47.55 7.44 17.29
C ALA A 977 -46.52 8.57 17.43
N GLY A 978 -45.23 8.28 17.18
CA GLY A 978 -44.17 9.26 17.10
C GLY A 978 -44.16 10.05 15.79
N ILE A 979 -43.48 11.19 15.81
CA ILE A 979 -43.14 11.93 14.59
C ILE A 979 -42.10 11.10 13.81
N VAL A 980 -42.38 10.81 12.54
CA VAL A 980 -41.46 10.11 11.64
C VAL A 980 -40.67 11.14 10.83
N SER A 981 -39.35 11.17 11.01
CA SER A 981 -38.42 11.93 10.17
C SER A 981 -37.61 10.97 9.30
N ASN A 982 -37.75 11.08 7.99
CA ASN A 982 -37.12 10.16 7.03
C ASN A 982 -36.08 10.87 6.16
N GLU A 983 -34.90 10.29 6.10
CA GLU A 983 -33.83 10.60 5.13
C GLU A 983 -33.55 9.42 4.19
N GLY A 984 -34.09 8.24 4.49
CA GLY A 984 -33.92 6.99 3.76
C GLY A 984 -35.20 6.59 3.00
N VAL A 985 -35.64 5.34 3.18
CA VAL A 985 -36.81 4.79 2.47
C VAL A 985 -38.00 4.60 3.43
N ILE A 986 -39.19 4.98 2.98
CA ILE A 986 -40.46 4.57 3.58
C ILE A 986 -41.25 3.73 2.57
N ALA A 987 -41.64 2.52 2.95
CA ALA A 987 -42.25 1.53 2.06
C ALA A 987 -43.37 0.79 2.81
N PRO A 988 -44.62 1.29 2.78
CA PRO A 988 -45.74 0.65 3.46
C PRO A 988 -45.90 -0.82 3.08
N GLY A 989 -46.32 -1.64 4.05
CA GLY A 989 -46.65 -3.05 3.86
C GLY A 989 -45.46 -4.03 3.76
N THR A 990 -45.81 -5.30 3.58
CA THR A 990 -44.94 -6.43 3.15
C THR A 990 -45.35 -6.96 1.76
N SER A 991 -46.26 -6.21 1.14
CA SER A 991 -47.03 -6.24 -0.11
C SER A 991 -47.94 -4.98 0.01
N THR A 992 -49.03 -4.84 -0.75
CA THR A 992 -50.04 -3.77 -0.54
C THR A 992 -50.51 -3.62 0.93
N GLY A 993 -50.43 -2.41 1.50
CA GLY A 993 -50.82 -2.17 2.89
C GLY A 993 -50.84 -0.69 3.34
N THR A 994 -51.50 -0.41 4.47
CA THR A 994 -51.56 0.95 5.03
C THR A 994 -50.63 1.10 6.23
N LEU A 995 -49.64 1.98 6.15
CA LEU A 995 -48.83 2.42 7.29
C LEU A 995 -49.44 3.70 7.87
N ARG A 996 -49.71 3.73 9.18
CA ARG A 996 -50.25 4.92 9.84
C ARG A 996 -49.18 5.55 10.73
N VAL A 997 -49.05 6.88 10.70
CA VAL A 997 -48.07 7.63 11.49
C VAL A 997 -48.71 8.89 12.10
N ALA A 998 -48.20 9.39 13.23
CA ALA A 998 -48.77 10.59 13.85
C ALA A 998 -48.42 11.88 13.09
N ALA A 999 -47.17 12.03 12.67
CA ALA A 999 -46.71 13.12 11.80
C ALA A 999 -45.58 12.60 10.91
N LEU A 1000 -45.41 13.21 9.74
CA LEU A 1000 -44.40 12.78 8.76
C LEU A 1000 -43.59 13.95 8.24
N VAL A 1001 -42.26 13.79 8.22
CA VAL A 1001 -41.32 14.69 7.57
C VAL A 1001 -40.41 13.88 6.65
N LEU A 1002 -40.52 14.10 5.34
CA LEU A 1002 -39.59 13.58 4.35
C LEU A 1002 -38.54 14.63 4.00
N ALA A 1003 -37.27 14.26 4.11
CA ALA A 1003 -36.14 15.07 3.63
C ALA A 1003 -35.93 14.94 2.10
N PRO A 1004 -35.14 15.83 1.45
CA PRO A 1004 -34.87 15.75 0.00
C PRO A 1004 -34.27 14.42 -0.48
N SER A 1005 -33.58 13.68 0.39
CA SER A 1005 -33.01 12.36 0.07
C SER A 1005 -34.01 11.21 0.20
N SER A 1006 -35.22 11.48 0.72
CA SER A 1006 -36.26 10.48 0.97
C SER A 1006 -36.73 9.80 -0.29
N ARG A 1007 -37.03 8.51 -0.15
CA ARG A 1007 -37.73 7.71 -1.17
C ARG A 1007 -38.95 7.05 -0.55
N ALA A 1008 -40.13 7.37 -1.06
CA ALA A 1008 -41.37 6.71 -0.68
C ALA A 1008 -41.73 5.69 -1.77
N ASN A 1009 -41.74 4.40 -1.44
CA ASN A 1009 -42.04 3.33 -2.37
C ASN A 1009 -43.47 2.84 -2.14
N PHE A 1010 -44.26 2.79 -3.21
CA PHE A 1010 -45.65 2.33 -3.16
C PHE A 1010 -45.92 1.26 -4.22
N GLU A 1011 -46.54 0.18 -3.79
CA GLU A 1011 -47.08 -0.88 -4.62
C GLU A 1011 -48.57 -0.65 -4.90
N ILE A 1012 -48.96 -0.70 -6.16
CA ILE A 1012 -50.35 -0.52 -6.60
C ILE A 1012 -50.84 -1.82 -7.23
N GLY A 1013 -51.88 -2.41 -6.64
CA GLY A 1013 -52.58 -3.57 -7.21
C GLY A 1013 -53.92 -3.20 -7.84
N GLU A 1014 -54.65 -4.23 -8.30
CA GLU A 1014 -56.06 -4.08 -8.69
C GLU A 1014 -56.89 -3.49 -7.55
N PRO A 1015 -57.99 -2.78 -7.84
CA PRO A 1015 -58.89 -2.23 -6.80
C PRO A 1015 -59.33 -3.26 -5.75
N GLU A 1016 -59.43 -4.54 -6.11
CA GLU A 1016 -59.77 -5.65 -5.21
C GLU A 1016 -58.58 -6.22 -4.41
N LYS A 1017 -57.34 -5.98 -4.86
CA LYS A 1017 -56.07 -6.43 -4.24
C LYS A 1017 -55.41 -5.34 -3.37
N GLY A 1018 -55.93 -4.12 -3.39
CA GLY A 1018 -55.47 -3.00 -2.58
C GLY A 1018 -54.22 -2.33 -3.13
N TRP A 1019 -53.76 -1.29 -2.43
CA TRP A 1019 -52.55 -0.54 -2.74
C TRP A 1019 -51.90 0.00 -1.46
N ASP A 1020 -50.64 0.39 -1.56
CA ASP A 1020 -49.90 0.98 -0.45
C ASP A 1020 -50.38 2.39 -0.11
N ARG A 1021 -50.49 2.69 1.18
CA ARG A 1021 -50.87 4.02 1.65
C ARG A 1021 -50.17 4.40 2.95
N ILE A 1022 -49.82 5.68 3.06
CA ILE A 1022 -49.39 6.30 4.31
C ILE A 1022 -50.49 7.22 4.82
N VAL A 1023 -51.00 6.94 6.02
CA VAL A 1023 -52.00 7.76 6.70
C VAL A 1023 -51.32 8.51 7.84
N VAL A 1024 -51.32 9.83 7.78
CA VAL A 1024 -50.73 10.72 8.78
C VAL A 1024 -51.85 11.32 9.62
N ASP A 1025 -51.82 11.18 10.94
CA ASP A 1025 -52.89 11.71 11.80
C ASP A 1025 -52.83 13.25 11.92
N GLY A 1026 -51.62 13.81 11.90
CA GLY A 1026 -51.32 15.24 12.06
C GLY A 1026 -50.63 15.84 10.84
N ASP A 1027 -49.64 16.69 11.08
CA ASP A 1027 -48.96 17.45 10.02
C ASP A 1027 -48.03 16.58 9.17
N MET A 1028 -47.95 16.89 7.89
CA MET A 1028 -47.16 16.18 6.88
C MET A 1028 -46.32 17.17 6.07
N THR A 1029 -45.01 17.00 6.07
CA THR A 1029 -44.06 17.73 5.22
C THR A 1029 -43.40 16.76 4.25
N LEU A 1030 -43.56 16.98 2.94
CA LEU A 1030 -43.11 16.07 1.88
C LEU A 1030 -42.04 16.71 1.01
N ASP A 1031 -40.98 15.95 0.74
CA ASP A 1031 -39.86 16.26 -0.15
C ASP A 1031 -39.30 14.92 -0.69
N GLY A 1032 -38.33 14.96 -1.60
CA GLY A 1032 -37.71 13.77 -2.18
C GLY A 1032 -38.56 13.13 -3.29
N THR A 1033 -38.53 11.80 -3.39
CA THR A 1033 -39.12 11.07 -4.54
C THR A 1033 -40.15 10.01 -4.14
N VAL A 1034 -41.17 9.85 -4.98
CA VAL A 1034 -42.16 8.76 -4.91
C VAL A 1034 -41.90 7.76 -6.02
N ASN A 1035 -41.71 6.49 -5.67
CA ASN A 1035 -41.55 5.39 -6.61
C ASN A 1035 -42.82 4.54 -6.62
N ILE A 1036 -43.25 4.13 -7.81
CA ILE A 1036 -44.45 3.33 -8.03
C ILE A 1036 -44.06 1.98 -8.63
N THR A 1037 -44.47 0.91 -7.96
CA THR A 1037 -44.42 -0.46 -8.48
C THR A 1037 -45.82 -0.90 -8.82
N ASN A 1038 -46.06 -1.24 -10.08
CA ASN A 1038 -47.35 -1.77 -10.52
C ASN A 1038 -47.36 -3.29 -10.38
N LEU A 1039 -48.33 -3.81 -9.64
CA LEU A 1039 -48.47 -5.25 -9.41
C LEU A 1039 -49.35 -5.94 -10.47
N SER A 1040 -50.11 -5.20 -11.29
CA SER A 1040 -50.85 -5.77 -12.43
C SER A 1040 -51.24 -4.75 -13.52
N ASP A 1041 -51.42 -5.21 -14.76
CA ASP A 1041 -51.78 -4.36 -15.89
C ASP A 1041 -53.20 -3.74 -15.79
N GLU A 1042 -53.99 -4.17 -14.81
CA GLU A 1042 -55.37 -3.71 -14.56
C GLU A 1042 -55.46 -2.66 -13.44
N ALA A 1043 -54.35 -2.27 -12.84
CA ALA A 1043 -54.29 -1.27 -11.76
C ALA A 1043 -54.50 0.19 -12.23
N LEU A 1044 -55.20 0.42 -13.34
CA LEU A 1044 -55.50 1.76 -13.85
C LEU A 1044 -56.50 2.47 -12.93
N GLY A 1045 -56.25 3.74 -12.60
CA GLY A 1045 -57.10 4.45 -11.65
C GLY A 1045 -56.39 5.59 -10.95
N THR A 1046 -57.06 6.17 -9.95
CA THR A 1046 -56.47 7.18 -9.05
C THR A 1046 -56.43 6.61 -7.64
N TYR A 1047 -55.24 6.60 -7.04
CA TYR A 1047 -54.96 5.96 -5.77
C TYR A 1047 -54.38 6.98 -4.80
N THR A 1048 -54.87 6.98 -3.55
CA THR A 1048 -54.35 7.86 -2.52
C THR A 1048 -53.10 7.24 -1.90
N LEU A 1049 -51.95 7.90 -2.09
CA LEU A 1049 -50.66 7.46 -1.54
C LEU A 1049 -50.43 8.01 -0.14
N PHE A 1050 -50.72 9.29 0.05
CA PHE A 1050 -50.63 9.97 1.34
C PHE A 1050 -51.96 10.62 1.70
N SER A 1051 -52.32 10.60 2.97
CA SER A 1051 -53.43 11.41 3.51
C SER A 1051 -53.03 11.93 4.89
N CYS A 1052 -53.36 13.17 5.23
CA CYS A 1052 -53.07 13.77 6.53
C CYS A 1052 -54.33 14.35 7.21
N GLY A 1053 -54.39 14.27 8.55
CA GLY A 1053 -55.41 14.96 9.35
C GLY A 1053 -55.04 16.40 9.74
N GLY A 1054 -53.76 16.78 9.57
CA GLY A 1054 -53.22 18.12 9.82
C GLY A 1054 -52.84 18.88 8.55
N ALA A 1055 -51.87 19.79 8.66
CA ALA A 1055 -51.38 20.60 7.54
C ALA A 1055 -50.46 19.80 6.60
N LEU A 1056 -50.70 19.92 5.29
CA LEU A 1056 -49.83 19.39 4.24
C LEU A 1056 -48.90 20.49 3.69
N VAL A 1057 -47.59 20.28 3.84
CA VAL A 1057 -46.55 21.10 3.22
C VAL A 1057 -45.80 20.24 2.19
N ASN A 1058 -45.93 20.57 0.90
CA ASN A 1058 -45.18 19.90 -0.16
C ASN A 1058 -44.02 20.80 -0.62
N ASN A 1059 -42.80 20.41 -0.29
CA ASN A 1059 -41.55 21.11 -0.60
C ASN A 1059 -40.93 20.72 -1.95
N GLY A 1060 -41.65 19.98 -2.79
CA GLY A 1060 -41.18 19.59 -4.13
C GLY A 1060 -41.09 18.08 -4.35
N LEU A 1061 -41.94 17.30 -3.67
CA LEU A 1061 -42.05 15.86 -3.88
C LEU A 1061 -42.23 15.53 -5.37
N ALA A 1062 -41.32 14.72 -5.90
CA ALA A 1062 -41.25 14.38 -7.32
C ALA A 1062 -41.51 12.90 -7.59
N LEU A 1063 -41.87 12.56 -8.83
CA LEU A 1063 -41.88 11.16 -9.29
C LEU A 1063 -40.44 10.66 -9.46
N GLY A 1064 -40.17 9.46 -8.95
CA GLY A 1064 -38.95 8.70 -9.18
C GLY A 1064 -39.17 7.56 -10.17
N ALA A 1065 -38.84 6.33 -9.77
CA ALA A 1065 -39.06 5.13 -10.56
C ALA A 1065 -40.56 4.84 -10.73
N VAL A 1066 -41.00 4.68 -11.97
CA VAL A 1066 -42.39 4.37 -12.33
C VAL A 1066 -42.46 3.21 -13.33
N PRO A 1067 -43.61 2.53 -13.47
CA PRO A 1067 -43.79 1.44 -14.43
C PRO A 1067 -43.62 1.94 -15.88
N PRO A 1068 -42.87 1.24 -16.74
CA PRO A 1068 -42.50 1.73 -18.08
C PRO A 1068 -43.64 1.71 -19.12
N ALA A 1069 -44.82 1.16 -18.80
CA ALA A 1069 -45.95 1.00 -19.73
C ALA A 1069 -47.18 1.86 -19.34
N LEU A 1070 -47.02 2.76 -18.37
CA LEU A 1070 -48.10 3.60 -17.84
C LEU A 1070 -47.66 5.05 -17.81
N TYR A 1071 -48.59 5.95 -18.16
CA TYR A 1071 -48.46 7.35 -17.79
C TYR A 1071 -48.86 7.50 -16.33
N VAL A 1072 -47.90 7.97 -15.52
CA VAL A 1072 -48.04 8.15 -14.07
C VAL A 1072 -47.99 9.64 -13.75
N GLU A 1073 -49.03 10.12 -13.07
CA GLU A 1073 -49.15 11.51 -12.65
C GLU A 1073 -49.34 11.61 -11.14
N LEU A 1074 -48.50 12.39 -10.46
CA LEU A 1074 -48.74 12.76 -9.06
C LEU A 1074 -49.70 13.95 -8.99
N LEU A 1075 -50.81 13.75 -8.30
CA LEU A 1075 -51.80 14.77 -8.02
C LEU A 1075 -51.49 15.36 -6.64
N THR A 1076 -50.90 16.55 -6.64
CA THR A 1076 -50.40 17.24 -5.43
C THR A 1076 -51.24 18.46 -5.02
N ASN A 1077 -52.35 18.70 -5.72
CA ASN A 1077 -53.22 19.86 -5.53
C ASN A 1077 -54.35 19.65 -4.52
N GLN A 1078 -54.39 18.49 -3.84
CA GLN A 1078 -55.37 18.22 -2.79
C GLN A 1078 -54.90 18.85 -1.46
N ILE A 1079 -55.85 19.23 -0.60
CA ILE A 1079 -55.57 19.99 0.63
C ILE A 1079 -54.96 19.09 1.72
N ASP A 1080 -55.32 17.81 1.74
CA ASP A 1080 -55.05 16.86 2.82
C ASP A 1080 -54.49 15.52 2.31
N SER A 1081 -54.11 15.43 1.02
CA SER A 1081 -53.69 14.16 0.42
C SER A 1081 -52.77 14.33 -0.79
N ILE A 1082 -52.03 13.28 -1.12
CA ILE A 1082 -51.31 13.13 -2.39
C ILE A 1082 -51.80 11.85 -3.05
N GLN A 1083 -52.22 11.96 -4.30
CA GLN A 1083 -52.71 10.82 -5.07
C GLN A 1083 -51.81 10.56 -6.27
N VAL A 1084 -51.86 9.35 -6.79
CA VAL A 1084 -51.27 8.99 -8.07
C VAL A 1084 -52.34 8.54 -9.04
N LYS A 1085 -52.26 9.01 -10.28
CA LYS A 1085 -53.12 8.59 -11.37
C LYS A 1085 -52.32 7.75 -12.35
N LEU A 1086 -52.80 6.55 -12.59
CA LEU A 1086 -52.25 5.58 -13.55
C LEU A 1086 -53.18 5.51 -14.75
N THR A 1087 -52.64 5.83 -15.92
CA THR A 1087 -53.35 5.72 -17.21
C THR A 1087 -52.49 4.97 -18.22
N PRO A 1088 -53.08 4.29 -19.22
CA PRO A 1088 -52.32 3.72 -20.34
C PRO A 1088 -51.46 4.80 -21.03
N GLU A 1089 -50.29 4.43 -21.54
CA GLU A 1089 -49.48 5.37 -22.34
C GLU A 1089 -50.28 5.96 -23.52
N PRO A 1090 -50.13 7.25 -23.84
CA PRO A 1090 -50.77 7.84 -25.02
C PRO A 1090 -50.14 7.33 -26.32
N GLY A 1091 -50.76 6.35 -26.96
CA GLY A 1091 -50.53 5.99 -28.36
C GLY A 1091 -51.57 4.98 -28.85
N CYS A 1092 -52.35 5.34 -29.87
CA CYS A 1092 -53.41 4.52 -30.51
C CYS A 1092 -54.85 4.62 -29.93
N VAL A 1093 -55.38 5.84 -29.82
CA VAL A 1093 -56.79 6.10 -30.20
C VAL A 1093 -56.79 6.99 -31.46
N ALA A 1094 -56.31 6.43 -32.57
CA ALA A 1094 -56.59 6.89 -33.92
C ALA A 1094 -56.27 5.74 -34.88
N LEU A 1095 -57.18 5.47 -35.83
CA LEU A 1095 -57.14 4.41 -36.86
C LEU A 1095 -57.72 3.03 -36.49
N ALA A 1096 -58.95 3.01 -35.99
CA ALA A 1096 -59.88 1.88 -36.20
C ALA A 1096 -61.21 2.35 -36.83
N ALA A 1097 -61.15 3.38 -37.67
CA ALA A 1097 -62.27 3.82 -38.53
C ALA A 1097 -61.71 4.38 -39.84
N GLY A 1098 -61.34 3.50 -40.78
CA GLY A 1098 -60.91 3.96 -42.11
C GLY A 1098 -60.15 2.91 -42.92
N LEU A 1099 -60.89 2.26 -43.83
CA LEU A 1099 -60.42 1.53 -45.01
C LEU A 1099 -59.79 0.13 -44.83
N LEU A 1100 -60.68 -0.86 -44.90
CA LEU A 1100 -60.56 -1.94 -45.89
C LEU A 1100 -60.24 -1.33 -47.27
N ALA A 1101 -59.10 -1.66 -47.86
CA ALA A 1101 -58.98 -2.09 -49.26
C ALA A 1101 -57.52 -2.28 -49.68
N LEU A 1102 -57.23 -3.49 -50.18
CA LEU A 1102 -56.18 -3.85 -51.16
C LEU A 1102 -54.77 -4.13 -50.63
N ALA A 1103 -54.54 -5.42 -50.37
CA ALA A 1103 -53.24 -6.11 -50.44
C ALA A 1103 -52.71 -6.16 -51.91
N PRO A 1104 -51.53 -6.75 -52.26
CA PRO A 1104 -50.55 -7.46 -51.42
C PRO A 1104 -49.04 -7.30 -51.79
N ARG A 1105 -48.19 -7.94 -50.95
CA ARG A 1105 -46.90 -8.62 -51.25
C ARG A 1105 -45.65 -7.78 -51.61
N ARG A 1106 -44.64 -7.86 -50.72
CA ARG A 1106 -43.39 -8.62 -50.97
C ARG A 1106 -42.62 -8.91 -49.68
N GLY A 1107 -41.94 -10.07 -49.68
CA GLY A 1107 -41.36 -10.77 -48.52
C GLY A 1107 -40.28 -9.99 -47.76
N ARG A 1108 -40.15 -10.18 -46.44
CA ARG A 1108 -39.63 -11.35 -45.69
C ARG A 1108 -38.09 -11.38 -45.62
N GLN A 1109 -37.62 -11.23 -44.37
CA GLN A 1109 -36.32 -11.63 -43.76
C GLN A 1109 -35.10 -10.75 -44.09
N ARG A 1110 -34.28 -10.29 -43.14
CA ARG A 1110 -34.02 -10.53 -41.69
C ARG A 1110 -33.10 -9.38 -41.17
N PRO A 1111 -32.75 -9.22 -39.87
CA PRO A 1111 -32.76 -10.18 -38.76
C PRO A 1111 -34.02 -10.18 -37.92
#